data_AF-A0A9W9NHM1-F1
#
_entry.id   AF-A0A9W9NHM1-F1
#
_cell.length_a   1.000
_cell.length_b   1.000
_cell.length_c   1.000
_cell.angle_alpha   90.00
_cell.angle_beta   90.00
_cell.angle_gamma   90.00
#
_symmetry.space_group_name_H-M   'P 1'
#
loop_
_entity.id
_entity.type
_entity.pdbx_description
1 polymer ?
#
loop_
_entity_poly.entity_id
_entity_poly.type
_entity_poly.pdbx_seq_one_letter_code
_entity_poly.pdbx_strand_id
1 'polypeptide(L)'
;MGNFDVSALQDALKGLTNISDKAEVAEKAESAAMDDAVNKAIHGWNDPTPFDYTGFSTSNTSDWAGNAARYEWKDEYGDVGPANPELEKQLFEVEFRSKPGERLRELNETPVVNVESEQPLKPVISWDGMGLHPVMRENIELCCYKYPTTIQSWAIPAVLQGKDLIGIAQTGSGKTGAFLIPVLSKLMGKAKKLAAARPNVAEGFDSQKDGVTAEPLVLIICPTRELATQIFDETRRLCYRSMLRPCVAYGGAPARLQRDELRKGCDILVGTPGRIIDFMSQPHVLTLTRVRYTIVDEADEMLHSDWQDEFSKLMSGGDGNEDTDHCYMMFSATFNRECRQLARTFLASNHIRIRIGRPGSAHLMVRQQVYFVEERQKKQALFDLLVSMIPIRTLVFVNNKKAVDYVDDFLYNKGLPSTSIHSDRTQREREDAMRAFKYAKCPIMVATGLSARGLDIVNVMHVINFDLPKAMHGGINEYIHRIGRTARIGNEGLATSFYNEGDADLAPDLVKTLLECNQNVPDFLEDFTPSGGKITFGDETDAEDEEDNDNAAKASAYNATETAGEDVDPWEASGDTNADRGANCGIPYGDFPTKNPHHLLGFACRWLIMHRIVSFKVSSAIAMAALLPAASCMFHAYVETPLQLGDDETSFYAIGSQNPVPSLVIDTFQHQIHNDLGFWHGIGENLKIEHEPGWFDARSCFSLLPWQNQFLHVVFDGTADFTVSLNEHNADCNPQRSPFPGVPDSVQASRYLMRTKFHADGNEKDKDCTGGSPAEAQPPQDQTVLGNKHDPDRCNVDSDSQAPASLERTELFIPLSHFNIDQSRVVSVSFTGFYTTAPLTIYRVEIVSTVPPPSAANNNFRIPGKLPSGTLVLRCKRPNSFAFGIDDGQPRFAQEVMKILDEENVRVTFFVVGAGLRDHSSNFTNFYKDMMSRGHQIALHSNTHPKMESLPTMDQIDDEIEQTLHVFRHELGIESQYFRPPYGTVGARMRQRLAQYIQNPQIVNWSVDAEDWIWANSSTPEKQLDAFYRGVARGGNIAVMHYLNPTTVEYLPRFIRHVKGAGLKVMRIDQCLEDPTSPPLL
;
A
#
# COMPACT_ATOMS: atom_id res chain seq x y z
N MET A 1 -12.20 -26.43 -20.02
CA MET A 1 -10.90 -26.15 -20.67
C MET A 1 -11.22 -25.60 -22.05
N GLY A 2 -11.14 -24.28 -22.23
CA GLY A 2 -10.88 -23.73 -23.56
C GLY A 2 -9.37 -23.83 -23.79
N ASN A 3 -8.93 -24.24 -24.97
CA ASN A 3 -7.50 -24.15 -25.30
C ASN A 3 -7.16 -22.67 -25.46
N PHE A 4 -6.02 -22.24 -24.91
CA PHE A 4 -5.44 -20.94 -25.25
C PHE A 4 -5.12 -20.93 -26.75
N ASP A 5 -5.78 -20.07 -27.53
CA ASP A 5 -5.46 -19.94 -28.95
C ASP A 5 -4.22 -19.06 -29.13
N VAL A 6 -3.07 -19.74 -29.07
CA VAL A 6 -1.74 -19.14 -29.29
C VAL A 6 -1.60 -18.63 -30.73
N SER A 7 -2.37 -19.13 -31.71
CA SER A 7 -2.21 -18.73 -33.12
C SER A 7 -2.65 -17.28 -33.37
N ALA A 8 -3.83 -16.89 -32.88
CA ALA A 8 -4.33 -15.52 -32.93
C ALA A 8 -3.42 -14.51 -32.18
N LEU A 9 -2.64 -15.00 -31.22
CA LEU A 9 -1.68 -14.26 -30.41
C LEU A 9 -0.34 -14.06 -31.16
N GLN A 10 0.18 -15.11 -31.78
CA GLN A 10 1.36 -15.04 -32.65
C GLN A 10 1.13 -14.17 -33.89
N ASP A 11 -0.06 -14.22 -34.50
CA ASP A 11 -0.38 -13.36 -35.64
C ASP A 11 -0.57 -11.89 -35.25
N ALA A 12 -0.96 -11.59 -34.01
CA ALA A 12 -0.88 -10.22 -33.47
C ALA A 12 0.58 -9.75 -33.35
N LEU A 13 1.47 -10.61 -32.83
CA LEU A 13 2.88 -10.30 -32.63
C LEU A 13 3.66 -10.11 -33.94
N LYS A 14 3.31 -10.80 -35.02
CA LYS A 14 3.91 -10.60 -36.35
C LYS A 14 3.70 -9.18 -36.86
N GLY A 15 2.51 -8.60 -36.66
CA GLY A 15 2.23 -7.19 -37.00
C GLY A 15 2.98 -6.20 -36.11
N LEU A 16 3.14 -6.52 -34.82
CA LEU A 16 3.74 -5.61 -33.82
C LEU A 16 5.28 -5.53 -33.86
N THR A 17 5.98 -6.50 -34.45
CA THR A 17 7.43 -6.66 -34.25
C THR A 17 8.32 -6.19 -35.40
N ASN A 18 7.77 -5.95 -36.61
CA ASN A 18 8.52 -5.51 -37.79
C ASN A 18 9.72 -6.42 -38.18
N ILE A 19 9.69 -7.71 -37.80
CA ILE A 19 10.70 -8.71 -38.16
C ILE A 19 10.24 -9.47 -39.40
N SER A 20 11.04 -9.45 -40.46
CA SER A 20 10.73 -10.12 -41.72
C SER A 20 11.04 -11.63 -41.69
N ASP A 21 10.01 -12.43 -41.98
CA ASP A 21 10.02 -13.83 -42.44
C ASP A 21 11.31 -14.65 -42.31
N LYS A 22 11.50 -15.36 -41.18
CA LYS A 22 12.17 -16.69 -41.12
C LYS A 22 11.72 -17.54 -39.92
N ALA A 23 10.55 -18.16 -40.00
CA ALA A 23 10.18 -19.28 -39.13
C ALA A 23 9.19 -20.22 -39.86
N GLU A 24 9.68 -21.37 -40.30
CA GLU A 24 8.88 -22.48 -40.81
C GLU A 24 9.21 -23.75 -40.00
N VAL A 25 8.44 -24.82 -40.19
CA VAL A 25 8.64 -26.20 -39.66
C VAL A 25 8.02 -26.52 -38.28
N ALA A 26 6.85 -27.17 -38.40
CA ALA A 26 6.41 -28.37 -37.68
C ALA A 26 5.41 -28.29 -36.50
N GLU A 27 4.56 -29.31 -36.49
CA GLU A 27 3.40 -29.53 -35.62
C GLU A 27 3.61 -30.81 -34.79
N LYS A 28 2.90 -30.92 -33.66
CA LYS A 28 2.55 -32.16 -32.91
C LYS A 28 3.68 -33.05 -32.32
N ALA A 29 3.80 -32.97 -31.00
CA ALA A 29 3.91 -34.14 -30.11
C ALA A 29 3.30 -33.79 -28.72
N GLU A 30 2.61 -34.72 -28.07
CA GLU A 30 1.91 -34.45 -26.79
C GLU A 30 2.81 -34.63 -25.55
N SER A 31 2.42 -33.92 -24.47
CA SER A 31 2.86 -33.96 -23.06
C SER A 31 4.36 -33.90 -22.72
N ALA A 32 5.24 -34.64 -23.38
CA ALA A 32 6.69 -34.58 -23.14
C ALA A 32 7.39 -33.41 -23.86
N ALA A 33 6.78 -32.90 -24.94
CA ALA A 33 7.32 -31.76 -25.68
C ALA A 33 7.08 -30.40 -24.98
N MET A 34 6.16 -30.33 -24.00
CA MET A 34 5.81 -29.08 -23.33
C MET A 34 7.00 -28.51 -22.55
N ASP A 35 7.66 -29.32 -21.72
CA ASP A 35 8.77 -28.86 -20.88
C ASP A 35 10.00 -28.46 -21.72
N ASP A 36 10.30 -29.19 -22.79
CA ASP A 36 11.40 -28.85 -23.71
C ASP A 36 11.08 -27.60 -24.56
N ALA A 37 9.81 -27.38 -24.94
CA ALA A 37 9.36 -26.16 -25.60
C ALA A 37 9.37 -24.95 -24.66
N VAL A 38 8.92 -25.11 -23.41
CA VAL A 38 8.98 -24.08 -22.36
C VAL A 38 10.44 -23.69 -22.07
N ASN A 39 11.34 -24.66 -21.91
CA ASN A 39 12.78 -24.37 -21.74
C ASN A 39 13.37 -23.62 -22.94
N LYS A 40 13.00 -23.98 -24.19
CA LYS A 40 13.42 -23.27 -25.41
C LYS A 40 12.81 -21.88 -25.55
N ALA A 41 11.60 -21.64 -25.06
CA ALA A 41 10.98 -20.33 -25.03
C ALA A 41 11.58 -19.44 -23.93
N ILE A 42 11.93 -20.01 -22.77
CA ILE A 42 12.70 -19.33 -21.71
C ILE A 42 14.08 -18.90 -22.24
N HIS A 43 14.76 -19.72 -23.06
CA HIS A 43 16.01 -19.33 -23.75
C HIS A 43 15.89 -18.13 -24.71
N GLY A 44 14.68 -17.65 -25.03
CA GLY A 44 14.50 -16.38 -25.74
C GLY A 44 14.69 -15.14 -24.85
N TRP A 45 14.42 -15.28 -23.55
CA TRP A 45 14.64 -14.23 -22.56
C TRP A 45 16.12 -14.22 -22.11
N ASN A 46 16.63 -13.06 -21.69
CA ASN A 46 17.97 -12.97 -21.12
C ASN A 46 18.09 -13.83 -19.84
N ASP A 47 19.29 -14.34 -19.55
CA ASP A 47 19.59 -15.09 -18.32
C ASP A 47 18.98 -14.38 -17.09
N PRO A 48 18.21 -15.08 -16.23
CA PRO A 48 17.52 -14.47 -15.10
C PRO A 48 18.50 -14.08 -13.99
N THR A 49 19.17 -12.95 -14.17
CA THR A 49 19.91 -12.30 -13.09
C THR A 49 18.89 -11.73 -12.10
N PRO A 50 18.95 -12.07 -10.79
CA PRO A 50 18.20 -11.31 -9.80
C PRO A 50 18.55 -9.84 -9.94
N PHE A 51 17.56 -8.95 -9.89
CA PHE A 51 17.85 -7.53 -9.85
C PHE A 51 18.38 -7.18 -8.46
N ASP A 52 19.69 -7.26 -8.30
CA ASP A 52 20.37 -6.99 -7.05
C ASP A 52 20.35 -5.48 -6.73
N TYR A 53 19.27 -5.07 -6.07
CA TYR A 53 19.10 -3.73 -5.52
C TYR A 53 20.24 -3.34 -4.55
N THR A 54 20.96 -4.31 -3.95
CA THR A 54 22.06 -4.04 -3.01
C THR A 54 23.41 -3.84 -3.74
N GLY A 55 23.72 -4.68 -4.72
CA GLY A 55 24.89 -4.56 -5.60
C GLY A 55 24.81 -3.34 -6.52
N PHE A 56 23.62 -3.03 -7.05
CA PHE A 56 23.44 -1.77 -7.80
C PHE A 56 23.62 -0.55 -6.88
N SER A 57 23.23 -0.67 -5.60
CA SER A 57 23.43 0.41 -4.62
C SER A 57 24.90 0.70 -4.28
N THR A 58 25.76 -0.32 -4.34
CA THR A 58 27.20 -0.27 -4.01
C THR A 58 28.09 -0.05 -5.23
N SER A 59 27.56 -0.23 -6.44
CA SER A 59 28.20 0.28 -7.65
C SER A 59 28.35 1.80 -7.60
N ASN A 60 29.49 2.33 -8.05
CA ASN A 60 29.89 3.73 -7.85
C ASN A 60 29.08 4.76 -8.67
N THR A 61 28.02 4.36 -9.37
CA THR A 61 27.10 5.28 -10.07
C THR A 61 26.17 5.96 -9.06
N SER A 62 26.52 7.19 -8.68
CA SER A 62 25.81 8.10 -7.77
C SER A 62 24.46 8.62 -8.28
N ASP A 63 23.93 8.02 -9.35
CA ASP A 63 23.22 8.76 -10.39
C ASP A 63 21.71 8.61 -10.25
N TRP A 64 21.19 9.27 -9.21
CA TRP A 64 19.81 9.71 -9.12
C TRP A 64 19.42 10.49 -10.38
N ALA A 65 18.20 10.31 -10.87
CA ALA A 65 17.75 10.94 -12.11
C ALA A 65 17.92 12.48 -12.08
N GLY A 66 17.72 13.13 -10.93
CA GLY A 66 17.93 14.58 -10.80
C GLY A 66 19.38 15.07 -10.96
N ASN A 67 20.38 14.18 -10.86
CA ASN A 67 21.79 14.48 -11.07
C ASN A 67 22.26 14.18 -12.51
N ALA A 68 21.40 13.65 -13.39
CA ALA A 68 21.77 13.30 -14.76
C ALA A 68 22.41 14.47 -15.53
N ALA A 69 23.38 14.14 -16.40
CA ALA A 69 24.18 15.11 -17.13
C ALA A 69 23.32 16.03 -18.03
N ARG A 70 23.60 17.33 -18.00
CA ARG A 70 22.89 18.35 -18.80
C ARG A 70 23.90 19.21 -19.54
N TYR A 71 23.42 20.02 -20.48
CA TYR A 71 24.29 20.92 -21.23
C TYR A 71 24.73 22.10 -20.34
N GLU A 72 25.86 21.98 -19.66
CA GLU A 72 26.41 23.07 -18.86
C GLU A 72 27.06 24.11 -19.79
N TRP A 73 26.62 25.36 -19.65
CA TRP A 73 26.94 26.45 -20.57
C TRP A 73 28.19 27.24 -20.15
N LYS A 74 28.98 27.72 -21.12
CA LYS A 74 30.03 28.74 -20.93
C LYS A 74 29.69 30.01 -21.71
N ASP A 75 29.85 31.17 -21.10
CA ASP A 75 29.48 32.45 -21.73
C ASP A 75 30.31 32.77 -22.99
N GLU A 76 31.48 32.13 -23.16
CA GLU A 76 32.28 32.14 -24.38
C GLU A 76 31.55 31.58 -25.62
N TYR A 77 30.54 30.71 -25.45
CA TYR A 77 29.85 30.00 -26.55
C TYR A 77 28.95 30.89 -27.42
N GLY A 78 28.81 32.19 -27.13
CA GLY A 78 28.00 33.09 -27.94
C GLY A 78 26.50 32.86 -27.72
N ASP A 79 25.76 32.46 -28.75
CA ASP A 79 24.29 32.24 -28.70
C ASP A 79 23.88 30.78 -28.92
N VAL A 80 24.78 29.91 -29.39
CA VAL A 80 24.55 28.47 -29.59
C VAL A 80 25.77 27.69 -29.13
N GLY A 81 25.56 26.69 -28.28
CA GLY A 81 26.65 25.88 -27.73
C GLY A 81 27.32 24.99 -28.78
N PRO A 82 28.62 24.70 -28.68
CA PRO A 82 29.27 23.65 -29.47
C PRO A 82 28.72 22.26 -29.14
N ALA A 83 28.87 21.33 -30.09
CA ALA A 83 28.50 19.92 -29.89
C ALA A 83 29.35 19.25 -28.80
N ASN A 84 28.69 18.47 -27.93
CA ASN A 84 29.32 17.58 -26.95
C ASN A 84 28.95 16.13 -27.31
N PRO A 85 29.84 15.38 -27.97
CA PRO A 85 29.53 14.03 -28.46
C PRO A 85 29.15 13.02 -27.36
N GLU A 86 29.67 13.17 -26.15
CA GLU A 86 29.36 12.27 -25.03
C GLU A 86 27.94 12.52 -24.50
N LEU A 87 27.54 13.79 -24.39
CA LEU A 87 26.18 14.16 -24.00
C LEU A 87 25.17 13.90 -25.12
N GLU A 88 25.53 14.10 -26.39
CA GLU A 88 24.69 13.71 -27.53
C GLU A 88 24.40 12.22 -27.52
N LYS A 89 25.42 11.40 -27.23
CA LYS A 89 25.27 9.95 -27.07
C LYS A 89 24.23 9.62 -25.99
N GLN A 90 24.38 10.20 -24.79
CA GLN A 90 23.48 9.95 -23.65
C GLN A 90 22.04 10.46 -23.86
N LEU A 91 21.85 11.54 -24.63
CA LEU A 91 20.53 12.14 -24.85
C LEU A 91 19.79 11.57 -26.07
N PHE A 92 20.53 11.21 -27.13
CA PHE A 92 19.97 10.94 -28.46
C PHE A 92 20.45 9.63 -29.11
N GLU A 93 21.03 8.65 -28.39
CA GLU A 93 21.22 7.32 -28.99
C GLU A 93 19.89 6.58 -29.23
N VAL A 94 19.91 5.53 -30.06
CA VAL A 94 18.71 4.80 -30.50
C VAL A 94 18.01 4.09 -29.34
N GLU A 95 18.75 3.66 -28.32
CA GLU A 95 18.23 2.99 -27.12
C GLU A 95 17.50 3.96 -26.16
N PHE A 96 17.76 5.27 -26.30
CA PHE A 96 17.29 6.33 -25.41
C PHE A 96 16.14 7.16 -26.02
N ARG A 97 15.67 6.82 -27.22
CA ARG A 97 14.64 7.54 -27.98
C ARG A 97 13.42 6.65 -28.27
N SER A 98 12.23 7.23 -28.13
CA SER A 98 10.98 6.63 -28.64
C SER A 98 11.01 6.68 -30.17
N LYS A 99 10.99 5.51 -30.82
CA LYS A 99 10.89 5.46 -32.28
C LYS A 99 9.45 5.78 -32.67
N PRO A 100 9.19 6.75 -33.57
CA PRO A 100 7.86 6.89 -34.15
C PRO A 100 7.53 5.68 -35.01
N GLY A 101 6.39 5.05 -34.76
CA GLY A 101 5.92 3.89 -35.52
C GLY A 101 5.40 4.26 -36.91
N GLU A 102 5.19 3.26 -37.76
CA GLU A 102 4.85 3.47 -39.17
C GLU A 102 3.49 4.16 -39.36
N ARG A 103 2.56 3.93 -38.43
CA ARG A 103 1.20 4.49 -38.45
C ARG A 103 1.12 5.90 -37.83
N LEU A 104 2.25 6.57 -37.58
CA LEU A 104 2.32 7.97 -37.08
C LEU A 104 1.40 8.95 -37.85
N ARG A 105 1.21 8.74 -39.16
CA ARG A 105 0.35 9.60 -39.99
C ARG A 105 -1.14 9.51 -39.58
N GLU A 106 -1.60 8.35 -39.15
CA GLU A 106 -3.01 8.11 -38.82
C GLU A 106 -3.41 8.80 -37.50
N LEU A 107 -2.46 9.08 -36.61
CA LEU A 107 -2.70 9.99 -35.47
C LEU A 107 -3.20 11.36 -35.93
N ASN A 108 -2.67 11.86 -37.06
CA ASN A 108 -3.06 13.13 -37.66
C ASN A 108 -4.35 13.03 -38.50
N GLU A 109 -4.90 11.83 -38.71
CA GLU A 109 -6.20 11.57 -39.36
C GLU A 109 -7.36 11.45 -38.37
N THR A 110 -7.07 11.38 -37.05
CA THR A 110 -8.06 11.30 -35.96
C THR A 110 -9.09 12.43 -36.06
N PRO A 111 -10.37 12.12 -36.38
CA PRO A 111 -11.43 13.11 -36.48
C PRO A 111 -11.89 13.55 -35.08
N VAL A 112 -12.66 14.64 -35.04
CA VAL A 112 -13.03 15.37 -33.81
C VAL A 112 -11.82 16.03 -33.14
N VAL A 113 -11.38 17.13 -33.73
CA VAL A 113 -10.70 18.19 -32.97
C VAL A 113 -11.73 19.26 -32.66
N ASN A 114 -12.03 19.50 -31.39
CA ASN A 114 -12.74 20.69 -30.96
C ASN A 114 -11.71 21.73 -30.47
N VAL A 115 -11.85 22.98 -30.94
CA VAL A 115 -11.01 24.11 -30.54
C VAL A 115 -11.91 25.27 -30.15
N GLU A 116 -12.02 25.51 -28.85
CA GLU A 116 -12.70 26.67 -28.30
C GLU A 116 -11.67 27.80 -28.14
N SER A 117 -11.86 28.89 -28.89
CA SER A 117 -10.93 30.02 -28.97
C SER A 117 -11.62 31.28 -29.51
N GLU A 118 -11.44 32.44 -28.87
CA GLU A 118 -11.98 33.74 -29.33
C GLU A 118 -11.60 34.11 -30.77
N GLN A 119 -10.40 33.70 -31.20
CA GLN A 119 -9.84 34.00 -32.52
C GLN A 119 -9.56 32.68 -33.27
N PRO A 120 -9.88 32.56 -34.57
CA PRO A 120 -9.69 31.31 -35.31
C PRO A 120 -8.22 30.84 -35.40
N LEU A 121 -7.86 29.93 -34.50
CA LEU A 121 -6.59 29.22 -34.52
C LEU A 121 -6.50 28.34 -35.79
N LYS A 122 -5.28 28.13 -36.31
CA LYS A 122 -5.01 27.24 -37.43
C LYS A 122 -3.90 26.25 -37.07
N PRO A 123 -4.02 24.97 -37.42
CA PRO A 123 -2.97 23.99 -37.16
C PRO A 123 -1.79 24.21 -38.09
N VAL A 124 -0.59 23.96 -37.57
CA VAL A 124 0.66 23.99 -38.34
C VAL A 124 1.21 22.57 -38.44
N ILE A 125 1.12 21.97 -39.63
CA ILE A 125 1.42 20.55 -39.87
C ILE A 125 2.91 20.23 -40.15
N SER A 126 3.81 21.20 -39.94
CA SER A 126 5.24 21.07 -40.24
C SER A 126 6.08 21.98 -39.35
N TRP A 127 7.22 21.49 -38.84
CA TRP A 127 8.08 22.23 -37.91
C TRP A 127 8.61 23.56 -38.46
N ASP A 128 8.89 23.62 -39.77
CA ASP A 128 9.39 24.85 -40.41
C ASP A 128 8.33 25.97 -40.47
N GLY A 129 7.05 25.59 -40.57
CA GLY A 129 5.93 26.53 -40.52
C GLY A 129 5.66 27.12 -39.13
N MET A 130 6.28 26.59 -38.07
CA MET A 130 6.03 26.99 -36.68
C MET A 130 6.89 28.16 -36.19
N GLY A 131 7.91 28.60 -36.96
CA GLY A 131 8.77 29.72 -36.58
C GLY A 131 9.64 29.45 -35.34
N LEU A 132 10.03 28.19 -35.12
CA LEU A 132 10.82 27.77 -33.96
C LEU A 132 12.28 28.26 -34.04
N HIS A 133 12.91 28.41 -32.88
CA HIS A 133 14.32 28.78 -32.75
C HIS A 133 15.24 27.75 -33.44
N PRO A 134 16.35 28.14 -34.10
CA PRO A 134 17.19 27.19 -34.84
C PRO A 134 17.70 26.02 -34.00
N VAL A 135 18.12 26.27 -32.75
CA VAL A 135 18.55 25.21 -31.81
C VAL A 135 17.40 24.25 -31.46
N MET A 136 16.16 24.75 -31.36
CA MET A 136 14.99 23.90 -31.15
C MET A 136 14.71 23.02 -32.39
N ARG A 137 14.85 23.57 -33.60
CA ARG A 137 14.72 22.78 -34.84
C ARG A 137 15.80 21.68 -34.93
N GLU A 138 17.03 21.98 -34.55
CA GLU A 138 18.14 21.01 -34.49
C GLU A 138 17.88 19.91 -33.44
N ASN A 139 17.44 20.27 -32.23
CA ASN A 139 17.11 19.29 -31.17
C ASN A 139 15.92 18.39 -31.55
N ILE A 140 14.90 18.92 -32.24
CA ILE A 140 13.77 18.15 -32.80
C ILE A 140 14.25 17.11 -33.82
N GLU A 141 15.26 17.44 -34.63
CA GLU A 141 15.86 16.54 -35.62
C GLU A 141 16.76 15.47 -34.97
N LEU A 142 17.51 15.82 -33.91
CA LEU A 142 18.25 14.86 -33.07
C LEU A 142 17.30 13.88 -32.35
N CYS A 143 16.15 14.36 -31.85
CA CYS A 143 15.06 13.50 -31.36
C CYS A 143 14.36 12.68 -32.47
N CYS A 144 14.65 12.94 -33.76
CA CYS A 144 14.03 12.31 -34.93
C CYS A 144 12.50 12.47 -35.02
N TYR A 145 11.97 13.57 -34.49
CA TYR A 145 10.55 13.92 -34.58
C TYR A 145 10.21 14.43 -36.00
N LYS A 146 9.93 13.52 -36.93
CA LYS A 146 9.74 13.82 -38.36
C LYS A 146 8.60 14.80 -38.66
N TYR A 147 7.51 14.75 -37.88
CA TYR A 147 6.31 15.57 -38.03
C TYR A 147 5.73 15.90 -36.65
N PRO A 148 5.04 17.03 -36.48
CA PRO A 148 4.25 17.28 -35.27
C PRO A 148 3.04 16.35 -35.21
N THR A 149 2.65 15.95 -34.00
CA THR A 149 1.38 15.25 -33.76
C THR A 149 0.19 16.22 -33.82
N THR A 150 -1.05 15.71 -33.80
CA THR A 150 -2.27 16.53 -33.81
C THR A 150 -2.29 17.56 -32.67
N ILE A 151 -2.06 17.14 -31.42
CA ILE A 151 -2.06 18.07 -30.28
C ILE A 151 -0.95 19.12 -30.41
N GLN A 152 0.26 18.74 -30.88
CA GLN A 152 1.36 19.67 -31.12
C GLN A 152 1.03 20.67 -32.23
N SER A 153 0.41 20.22 -33.32
CA SER A 153 0.05 21.04 -34.48
C SER A 153 -0.88 22.21 -34.13
N TRP A 154 -1.73 22.05 -33.10
CA TRP A 154 -2.62 23.10 -32.59
C TRP A 154 -2.06 23.83 -31.35
N ALA A 155 -1.47 23.13 -30.39
CA ALA A 155 -0.97 23.71 -29.14
C ALA A 155 0.24 24.64 -29.34
N ILE A 156 1.18 24.27 -30.22
CA ILE A 156 2.40 25.04 -30.46
C ILE A 156 2.07 26.47 -30.96
N PRO A 157 1.24 26.66 -32.01
CA PRO A 157 0.86 28.02 -32.42
C PRO A 157 0.02 28.78 -31.37
N ALA A 158 -0.71 28.11 -30.48
CA ALA A 158 -1.42 28.75 -29.36
C ALA A 158 -0.45 29.30 -28.29
N VAL A 159 0.48 28.47 -27.81
CA VAL A 159 1.47 28.87 -26.79
C VAL A 159 2.44 29.93 -27.31
N LEU A 160 2.81 29.88 -28.60
CA LEU A 160 3.63 30.92 -29.22
C LEU A 160 2.95 32.30 -29.19
N GLN A 161 1.62 32.37 -29.41
CA GLN A 161 0.83 33.59 -29.25
C GLN A 161 0.80 34.12 -27.80
N GLY A 162 1.14 33.30 -26.80
CA GLY A 162 1.09 33.69 -25.39
C GLY A 162 -0.32 33.65 -24.80
N LYS A 163 -1.15 32.73 -25.30
CA LYS A 163 -2.47 32.42 -24.74
C LYS A 163 -2.38 31.22 -23.79
N ASP A 164 -3.11 31.30 -22.69
CA ASP A 164 -3.38 30.17 -21.80
C ASP A 164 -4.02 29.02 -22.58
N LEU A 165 -3.71 27.79 -22.16
CA LEU A 165 -4.05 26.59 -22.94
C LEU A 165 -4.53 25.43 -22.06
N ILE A 166 -5.65 24.84 -22.43
CA ILE A 166 -6.10 23.52 -21.96
C ILE A 166 -5.93 22.51 -23.12
N GLY A 167 -5.01 21.56 -22.97
CA GLY A 167 -4.71 20.50 -23.94
C GLY A 167 -5.23 19.14 -23.49
N ILE A 168 -6.42 18.76 -23.96
CA ILE A 168 -7.05 17.46 -23.68
C ILE A 168 -6.70 16.50 -24.82
N ALA A 169 -5.88 15.49 -24.54
CA ALA A 169 -5.49 14.48 -25.51
C ALA A 169 -5.07 13.17 -24.82
N GLN A 170 -5.33 12.04 -25.50
CA GLN A 170 -4.94 10.70 -25.03
C GLN A 170 -3.44 10.60 -24.68
N THR A 171 -3.10 9.64 -23.80
CA THR A 171 -1.70 9.35 -23.48
C THR A 171 -0.92 8.87 -24.72
N GLY A 172 0.39 9.12 -24.76
CA GLY A 172 1.22 8.83 -25.95
C GLY A 172 1.05 9.78 -27.15
N SER A 173 0.14 10.76 -27.09
CA SER A 173 -0.12 11.75 -28.18
C SER A 173 0.95 12.85 -28.33
N GLY A 174 1.95 12.91 -27.43
CA GLY A 174 3.03 13.90 -27.48
C GLY A 174 2.77 15.21 -26.73
N LYS A 175 1.87 15.22 -25.73
CA LYS A 175 1.56 16.39 -24.86
C LYS A 175 2.80 17.12 -24.34
N THR A 176 3.80 16.39 -23.84
CA THR A 176 5.04 16.97 -23.28
C THR A 176 5.80 17.82 -24.30
N GLY A 177 5.92 17.36 -25.54
CA GLY A 177 6.49 18.16 -26.63
C GLY A 177 5.62 19.36 -27.02
N ALA A 178 4.30 19.26 -26.85
CA ALA A 178 3.35 20.33 -27.17
C ALA A 178 3.49 21.57 -26.28
N PHE A 179 3.96 21.42 -25.03
CA PHE A 179 4.32 22.55 -24.16
C PHE A 179 5.82 22.89 -24.14
N LEU A 180 6.72 21.90 -24.11
CA LEU A 180 8.16 22.17 -24.01
C LEU A 180 8.70 22.90 -25.25
N ILE A 181 8.38 22.43 -26.46
CA ILE A 181 8.90 22.99 -27.72
C ILE A 181 8.63 24.50 -27.85
N PRO A 182 7.37 25.01 -27.73
CA PRO A 182 7.08 26.43 -27.90
C PRO A 182 7.65 27.29 -26.78
N VAL A 183 7.57 26.84 -25.53
CA VAL A 183 8.07 27.61 -24.36
C VAL A 183 9.59 27.75 -24.43
N LEU A 184 10.31 26.64 -24.59
CA LEU A 184 11.78 26.65 -24.69
C LEU A 184 12.24 27.44 -25.92
N SER A 185 11.60 27.27 -27.08
CA SER A 185 11.89 28.07 -28.28
C SER A 185 11.73 29.58 -28.05
N LYS A 186 10.64 30.00 -27.39
CA LYS A 186 10.30 31.39 -27.07
C LYS A 186 11.25 32.00 -26.01
N LEU A 187 11.84 31.16 -25.16
CA LEU A 187 12.87 31.55 -24.18
C LEU A 187 14.29 31.60 -24.78
N MET A 188 14.69 30.66 -25.63
CA MET A 188 16.02 30.61 -26.26
C MET A 188 16.38 31.95 -26.94
N GLY A 189 15.49 32.48 -27.77
CA GLY A 189 15.67 33.77 -28.46
C GLY A 189 15.70 35.01 -27.56
N LYS A 190 15.57 34.84 -26.23
CA LYS A 190 15.65 35.89 -25.21
C LYS A 190 16.57 35.54 -24.03
N ALA A 191 17.25 34.39 -24.06
CA ALA A 191 17.88 33.79 -22.88
C ALA A 191 18.85 34.74 -22.15
N LYS A 192 19.77 35.41 -22.86
CA LYS A 192 20.69 36.42 -22.29
C LYS A 192 20.03 37.58 -21.56
N LYS A 193 18.78 37.92 -21.90
CA LYS A 193 18.02 39.00 -21.23
C LYS A 193 17.17 38.47 -20.06
N LEU A 194 16.80 37.19 -20.07
CA LEU A 194 15.88 36.59 -19.09
C LEU A 194 16.56 35.67 -18.06
N ALA A 195 17.83 35.29 -18.26
CA ALA A 195 18.60 34.43 -17.36
C ALA A 195 18.70 35.00 -15.95
N ALA A 196 18.74 34.12 -14.96
CA ALA A 196 19.07 34.47 -13.58
C ALA A 196 20.59 34.65 -13.40
N ALA A 197 21.01 35.15 -12.22
CA ALA A 197 22.40 35.03 -11.82
C ALA A 197 22.76 33.54 -11.73
N ARG A 198 23.92 33.14 -12.27
CA ARG A 198 24.37 31.74 -12.30
C ARG A 198 25.90 31.66 -12.18
N PRO A 199 26.44 30.63 -11.51
CA PRO A 199 27.88 30.36 -11.52
C PRO A 199 28.33 29.73 -12.84
N ASN A 200 29.61 29.89 -13.18
CA ASN A 200 30.23 29.21 -14.31
C ASN A 200 30.65 27.78 -13.91
N VAL A 201 29.66 26.89 -13.79
CA VAL A 201 29.82 25.49 -13.33
C VAL A 201 30.95 24.74 -14.07
N ALA A 202 31.20 25.10 -15.33
CA ALA A 202 32.17 24.44 -16.21
C ALA A 202 33.65 24.89 -15.99
N GLU A 203 33.91 25.79 -15.03
CA GLU A 203 35.25 26.12 -14.52
C GLU A 203 35.47 25.63 -13.08
N GLY A 204 34.43 25.09 -12.43
CA GLY A 204 34.41 24.70 -11.04
C GLY A 204 33.17 25.24 -10.32
N PHE A 205 32.79 24.64 -9.20
CA PHE A 205 31.65 25.09 -8.40
C PHE A 205 31.86 24.75 -6.91
N ASP A 206 32.07 25.77 -6.09
CA ASP A 206 32.02 25.68 -4.63
C ASP A 206 30.63 26.13 -4.14
N SER A 207 29.85 25.18 -3.63
CA SER A 207 28.48 25.41 -3.15
C SER A 207 28.35 26.40 -1.98
N GLN A 208 29.46 26.80 -1.35
CA GLN A 208 29.51 27.82 -0.29
C GLN A 208 29.87 29.23 -0.79
N LYS A 209 30.39 29.36 -2.02
CA LYS A 209 30.82 30.66 -2.60
C LYS A 209 30.03 31.04 -3.84
N ASP A 210 29.76 30.06 -4.70
CA ASP A 210 29.23 30.24 -6.05
C ASP A 210 27.72 29.91 -6.13
N GLY A 211 27.13 29.48 -5.01
CA GLY A 211 25.73 29.09 -4.91
C GLY A 211 24.77 30.27 -5.03
N VAL A 212 23.82 30.19 -5.96
CA VAL A 212 22.74 31.17 -6.18
C VAL A 212 21.38 30.65 -5.69
N THR A 213 20.41 31.55 -5.49
CA THR A 213 19.00 31.15 -5.40
C THR A 213 18.50 30.72 -6.77
N ALA A 214 17.71 29.65 -6.87
CA ALA A 214 17.03 29.28 -8.10
C ALA A 214 15.81 30.18 -8.35
N GLU A 215 15.70 30.74 -9.56
CA GLU A 215 14.61 31.62 -9.98
C GLU A 215 14.03 31.18 -11.36
N PRO A 216 13.32 30.03 -11.44
CA PRO A 216 12.85 29.49 -12.71
C PRO A 216 11.92 30.44 -13.47
N LEU A 217 12.06 30.44 -14.80
CA LEU A 217 11.14 31.08 -15.75
C LEU A 217 9.95 30.17 -16.11
N VAL A 218 10.14 28.86 -15.97
CA VAL A 218 9.14 27.82 -16.27
C VAL A 218 9.01 26.90 -15.06
N LEU A 219 7.77 26.70 -14.59
CA LEU A 219 7.41 25.73 -13.57
C LEU A 219 6.57 24.63 -14.22
N ILE A 220 6.94 23.35 -14.01
CA ILE A 220 6.20 22.20 -14.52
C ILE A 220 5.85 21.28 -13.35
N ILE A 221 4.56 21.23 -13.03
CA ILE A 221 3.98 20.48 -11.91
C ILE A 221 3.37 19.19 -12.45
N CYS A 222 3.63 18.06 -11.78
CA CYS A 222 3.13 16.75 -12.16
C CYS A 222 2.94 15.82 -10.94
N PRO A 223 2.03 14.83 -11.01
CA PRO A 223 1.62 14.02 -9.84
C PRO A 223 2.69 13.04 -9.35
N THR A 224 3.48 12.44 -10.24
CA THR A 224 4.40 11.34 -9.89
C THR A 224 5.87 11.72 -10.06
N ARG A 225 6.73 11.14 -9.21
CA ARG A 225 8.18 11.41 -9.18
C ARG A 225 8.83 10.98 -10.49
N GLU A 226 8.38 9.85 -11.02
CA GLU A 226 8.88 9.25 -12.25
C GLU A 226 8.47 10.08 -13.48
N LEU A 227 7.24 10.63 -13.52
CA LEU A 227 6.82 11.59 -14.54
C LEU A 227 7.66 12.89 -14.47
N ALA A 228 8.00 13.37 -13.28
CA ALA A 228 8.91 14.52 -13.12
C ALA A 228 10.28 14.23 -13.74
N THR A 229 10.86 13.05 -13.49
CA THR A 229 12.16 12.66 -14.06
C THR A 229 12.12 12.45 -15.58
N GLN A 230 10.99 11.99 -16.12
CA GLN A 230 10.74 11.82 -17.56
C GLN A 230 10.61 13.18 -18.28
N ILE A 231 9.81 14.11 -17.75
CA ILE A 231 9.68 15.46 -18.29
C ILE A 231 11.04 16.19 -18.21
N PHE A 232 11.81 15.96 -17.15
CA PHE A 232 13.18 16.44 -17.03
C PHE A 232 14.14 15.85 -18.07
N ASP A 233 14.08 14.54 -18.35
CA ASP A 233 14.81 13.87 -19.44
C ASP A 233 14.52 14.53 -20.80
N GLU A 234 13.24 14.79 -21.12
CA GLU A 234 12.86 15.44 -22.38
C GLU A 234 13.26 16.93 -22.40
N THR A 235 13.17 17.63 -21.27
CA THR A 235 13.66 19.01 -21.15
C THR A 235 15.18 19.07 -21.36
N ARG A 236 15.95 18.09 -20.87
CA ARG A 236 17.40 17.98 -21.12
C ARG A 236 17.70 17.84 -22.62
N ARG A 237 16.93 17.03 -23.37
CA ARG A 237 17.05 16.90 -24.84
C ARG A 237 16.74 18.22 -25.54
N LEU A 238 15.60 18.84 -25.22
CA LEU A 238 15.13 20.05 -25.92
C LEU A 238 15.91 21.32 -25.55
N CYS A 239 16.55 21.38 -24.37
CA CYS A 239 17.50 22.44 -23.98
C CYS A 239 18.94 22.22 -24.45
N TYR A 240 19.26 21.11 -25.13
CA TYR A 240 20.62 20.80 -25.59
C TYR A 240 21.20 21.94 -26.45
N ARG A 241 22.50 22.25 -26.27
CA ARG A 241 23.22 23.38 -26.90
C ARG A 241 22.58 24.77 -26.72
N SER A 242 21.73 24.95 -25.72
CA SER A 242 21.14 26.26 -25.34
C SER A 242 21.62 26.73 -23.98
N MET A 243 21.40 28.01 -23.68
CA MET A 243 21.72 28.61 -22.37
C MET A 243 20.83 28.14 -21.21
N LEU A 244 19.70 27.49 -21.49
CA LEU A 244 18.64 27.21 -20.52
C LEU A 244 18.99 25.99 -19.67
N ARG A 245 19.05 26.17 -18.34
CA ARG A 245 19.43 25.11 -17.39
C ARG A 245 18.20 24.49 -16.71
N PRO A 246 17.80 23.25 -17.06
CA PRO A 246 16.72 22.55 -16.36
C PRO A 246 17.20 21.92 -15.04
N CYS A 247 16.28 21.85 -14.07
CA CYS A 247 16.39 21.09 -12.82
C CYS A 247 15.10 20.33 -12.52
N VAL A 248 15.17 19.35 -11.61
CA VAL A 248 14.01 18.56 -11.17
C VAL A 248 13.98 18.40 -9.65
N ALA A 249 12.79 18.55 -9.05
CA ALA A 249 12.55 18.53 -7.61
C ALA A 249 11.43 17.52 -7.27
N TYR A 250 11.80 16.39 -6.66
CA TYR A 250 10.86 15.30 -6.36
C TYR A 250 11.18 14.58 -5.05
N GLY A 251 10.14 14.11 -4.36
CA GLY A 251 10.28 13.43 -3.07
C GLY A 251 11.05 12.10 -3.11
N GLY A 252 11.44 11.58 -1.95
CA GLY A 252 12.13 10.29 -1.82
C GLY A 252 13.63 10.31 -2.18
N ALA A 253 14.05 11.12 -3.15
CA ALA A 253 15.46 11.35 -3.45
C ALA A 253 16.09 12.41 -2.50
N PRO A 254 17.42 12.37 -2.25
CA PRO A 254 18.08 13.23 -1.26
C PRO A 254 17.96 14.72 -1.56
N ALA A 255 17.25 15.45 -0.70
CA ALA A 255 16.98 16.89 -0.86
C ALA A 255 18.26 17.73 -0.99
N ARG A 256 19.38 17.30 -0.37
CA ARG A 256 20.69 17.95 -0.53
C ARG A 256 21.13 17.99 -1.99
N LEU A 257 21.04 16.87 -2.73
CA LEU A 257 21.54 16.79 -4.10
C LEU A 257 20.70 17.67 -5.05
N GLN A 258 19.38 17.65 -4.90
CA GLN A 258 18.48 18.54 -5.66
C GLN A 258 18.74 20.01 -5.34
N ARG A 259 18.95 20.38 -4.06
CA ARG A 259 19.33 21.74 -3.66
C ARG A 259 20.69 22.17 -4.21
N ASP A 260 21.67 21.27 -4.21
CA ASP A 260 23.01 21.55 -4.73
C ASP A 260 23.00 21.67 -6.28
N GLU A 261 22.02 21.08 -6.97
CA GLU A 261 21.73 21.36 -8.39
C GLU A 261 20.96 22.67 -8.62
N LEU A 262 19.99 23.02 -7.77
CA LEU A 262 19.29 24.31 -7.82
C LEU A 262 20.24 25.49 -7.60
N ARG A 263 21.22 25.34 -6.70
CA ARG A 263 22.26 26.33 -6.40
C ARG A 263 23.22 26.64 -7.55
N LYS A 264 23.19 25.87 -8.63
CA LYS A 264 23.91 26.15 -9.88
C LYS A 264 23.09 27.00 -10.87
N GLY A 265 21.91 27.46 -10.46
CA GLY A 265 20.95 28.14 -11.33
C GLY A 265 19.96 27.17 -11.99
N CYS A 266 18.76 27.67 -12.26
CA CYS A 266 17.63 26.93 -12.79
C CYS A 266 16.73 27.88 -13.59
N ASP A 267 16.56 27.62 -14.89
CA ASP A 267 15.62 28.35 -15.76
C ASP A 267 14.29 27.60 -15.93
N ILE A 268 14.30 26.26 -15.83
CA ILE A 268 13.12 25.40 -15.89
C ILE A 268 13.13 24.43 -14.70
N LEU A 269 12.12 24.51 -13.84
CA LEU A 269 11.92 23.60 -12.73
C LEU A 269 10.77 22.62 -13.02
N VAL A 270 11.09 21.33 -13.04
CA VAL A 270 10.11 20.23 -13.12
C VAL A 270 9.94 19.61 -11.73
N GLY A 271 8.75 19.20 -11.30
CA GLY A 271 8.65 18.53 -10.00
C GLY A 271 7.28 18.08 -9.53
N THR A 272 7.31 17.44 -8.35
CA THR A 272 6.11 17.02 -7.59
C THR A 272 5.81 18.04 -6.48
N PRO A 273 4.54 18.44 -6.28
CA PRO A 273 4.13 19.53 -5.37
C PRO A 273 4.92 19.69 -4.06
N GLY A 274 4.78 18.77 -3.10
CA GLY A 274 5.40 18.88 -1.78
C GLY A 274 6.93 19.09 -1.74
N ARG A 275 7.71 18.64 -2.75
CA ARG A 275 9.17 18.90 -2.80
C ARG A 275 9.49 20.26 -3.44
N ILE A 276 8.61 20.81 -4.26
CA ILE A 276 8.72 22.21 -4.69
C ILE A 276 8.41 23.13 -3.50
N ILE A 277 7.38 22.82 -2.72
CA ILE A 277 6.97 23.55 -1.51
C ILE A 277 8.07 23.51 -0.42
N ASP A 278 8.69 22.33 -0.18
CA ASP A 278 9.88 22.16 0.68
C ASP A 278 10.98 23.20 0.34
N PHE A 279 11.32 23.34 -0.95
CA PHE A 279 12.32 24.32 -1.38
C PHE A 279 11.82 25.77 -1.40
N MET A 280 10.54 26.04 -1.68
CA MET A 280 9.96 27.38 -1.56
C MET A 280 9.93 27.89 -0.10
N SER A 281 9.77 27.00 0.88
CA SER A 281 9.90 27.33 2.31
C SER A 281 11.31 27.82 2.70
N GLN A 282 12.28 27.68 1.78
CA GLN A 282 13.65 28.14 1.90
C GLN A 282 13.94 29.18 0.77
N PRO A 283 13.56 30.48 0.92
CA PRO A 283 13.72 31.48 -0.15
C PRO A 283 15.16 31.76 -0.62
N HIS A 284 16.16 31.22 0.08
CA HIS A 284 17.58 31.22 -0.30
C HIS A 284 17.99 29.99 -1.15
N VAL A 285 17.02 29.14 -1.51
CA VAL A 285 17.16 27.95 -2.35
C VAL A 285 16.31 28.12 -3.61
N LEU A 286 15.03 28.48 -3.46
CA LEU A 286 14.07 28.62 -4.56
C LEU A 286 13.12 29.79 -4.31
N THR A 287 12.88 30.59 -5.35
CA THR A 287 11.78 31.57 -5.42
C THR A 287 11.05 31.44 -6.76
N LEU A 288 9.72 31.60 -6.76
CA LEU A 288 8.90 31.54 -7.98
C LEU A 288 8.57 32.92 -8.58
N THR A 289 9.11 34.01 -8.00
CA THR A 289 8.87 35.41 -8.43
C THR A 289 9.21 35.71 -9.89
N ARG A 290 9.92 34.82 -10.60
CA ARG A 290 10.30 34.97 -12.02
C ARG A 290 9.59 34.01 -12.97
N VAL A 291 8.69 33.16 -12.48
CA VAL A 291 7.94 32.22 -13.31
C VAL A 291 7.01 33.00 -14.25
N ARG A 292 7.10 32.69 -15.55
CA ARG A 292 6.27 33.23 -16.63
C ARG A 292 5.39 32.17 -17.30
N TYR A 293 5.70 30.89 -17.07
CA TYR A 293 4.96 29.76 -17.61
C TYR A 293 4.75 28.74 -16.49
N THR A 294 3.49 28.50 -16.12
CA THR A 294 3.13 27.42 -15.18
C THR A 294 2.38 26.34 -15.94
N ILE A 295 2.96 25.14 -15.97
CA ILE A 295 2.48 24.00 -16.75
C ILE A 295 2.09 22.87 -15.77
N VAL A 296 0.92 22.29 -16.01
CA VAL A 296 0.28 21.28 -15.16
C VAL A 296 -0.02 20.06 -16.03
N ASP A 297 0.74 18.96 -15.90
CA ASP A 297 0.62 17.76 -16.76
C ASP A 297 0.08 16.55 -15.98
N GLU A 298 -0.78 15.76 -16.63
CA GLU A 298 -1.75 14.83 -16.00
C GLU A 298 -2.56 15.56 -14.89
N ALA A 299 -3.20 16.68 -15.25
CA ALA A 299 -3.89 17.58 -14.32
C ALA A 299 -5.07 16.94 -13.55
N ASP A 300 -5.74 15.97 -14.16
CA ASP A 300 -6.82 15.17 -13.57
C ASP A 300 -6.36 14.33 -12.37
N GLU A 301 -5.14 13.80 -12.43
CA GLU A 301 -4.52 12.99 -11.38
C GLU A 301 -4.10 13.81 -10.14
N MET A 302 -3.91 15.13 -10.28
CA MET A 302 -3.50 16.04 -9.18
C MET A 302 -4.69 16.64 -8.41
N LEU A 303 -5.92 16.22 -8.70
CA LEU A 303 -7.15 16.84 -8.20
C LEU A 303 -7.90 16.05 -7.12
N HIS A 304 -7.32 14.96 -6.64
CA HIS A 304 -7.78 14.31 -5.41
C HIS A 304 -7.69 15.27 -4.21
N SER A 305 -8.60 15.14 -3.25
CA SER A 305 -8.92 16.12 -2.18
C SER A 305 -7.72 16.73 -1.48
N ASP A 306 -6.68 15.92 -1.26
CA ASP A 306 -5.59 16.20 -0.35
C ASP A 306 -4.57 17.19 -0.96
N TRP A 307 -4.62 17.40 -2.28
CA TRP A 307 -3.65 18.22 -3.03
C TRP A 307 -4.07 19.68 -3.24
N GLN A 308 -5.35 20.03 -3.08
CA GLN A 308 -5.83 21.39 -3.40
C GLN A 308 -5.11 22.46 -2.56
N ASP A 309 -4.77 22.12 -1.32
CA ASP A 309 -4.05 22.96 -0.38
C ASP A 309 -2.56 23.15 -0.76
N GLU A 310 -1.90 22.13 -1.32
CA GLU A 310 -0.54 22.22 -1.85
C GLU A 310 -0.51 22.98 -3.19
N PHE A 311 -1.45 22.64 -4.09
CA PHE A 311 -1.57 23.28 -5.39
C PHE A 311 -1.89 24.78 -5.25
N SER A 312 -2.81 25.16 -4.36
CA SER A 312 -3.12 26.57 -4.09
C SER A 312 -1.90 27.34 -3.57
N LYS A 313 -1.04 26.72 -2.74
CA LYS A 313 0.21 27.33 -2.26
C LYS A 313 1.27 27.46 -3.36
N LEU A 314 1.29 26.57 -4.34
CA LEU A 314 2.16 26.66 -5.51
C LEU A 314 1.73 27.77 -6.47
N MET A 315 0.42 27.92 -6.67
CA MET A 315 -0.15 28.98 -7.53
C MET A 315 -0.13 30.36 -6.85
N SER A 316 -0.33 30.43 -5.52
CA SER A 316 -0.23 31.69 -4.77
C SER A 316 1.21 32.11 -4.55
N GLY A 317 2.14 31.17 -4.30
CA GLY A 317 3.55 31.44 -4.02
C GLY A 317 4.36 32.10 -5.16
N GLY A 318 3.69 32.46 -6.26
CA GLY A 318 4.12 33.48 -7.21
C GLY A 318 3.72 34.92 -6.81
N ASP A 319 3.57 35.21 -5.52
CA ASP A 319 3.16 36.48 -4.86
C ASP A 319 3.98 37.71 -5.32
N GLY A 320 3.78 38.15 -6.57
CA GLY A 320 4.52 39.23 -7.21
C GLY A 320 4.25 39.42 -8.69
N ASN A 321 3.77 38.40 -9.42
CA ASN A 321 3.38 38.54 -10.82
C ASN A 321 1.87 38.81 -10.98
N GLU A 322 1.47 40.06 -10.68
CA GLU A 322 0.33 40.72 -11.35
C GLU A 322 0.67 41.11 -12.82
N ASP A 323 1.87 40.74 -13.29
CA ASP A 323 2.38 40.91 -14.66
C ASP A 323 1.41 40.25 -15.66
N THR A 324 0.86 41.04 -16.60
CA THR A 324 -0.15 40.63 -17.61
C THR A 324 0.39 39.69 -18.70
N ASP A 325 1.52 39.05 -18.41
CA ASP A 325 2.48 38.39 -19.30
C ASP A 325 2.75 36.93 -18.86
N HIS A 326 2.18 36.49 -17.73
CA HIS A 326 2.23 35.10 -17.25
C HIS A 326 1.25 34.23 -18.03
N CYS A 327 1.63 32.98 -18.32
CA CYS A 327 0.81 32.04 -19.08
C CYS A 327 0.66 30.69 -18.37
N TYR A 328 -0.59 30.25 -18.21
CA TYR A 328 -0.97 28.99 -17.58
C TYR A 328 -1.35 27.93 -18.62
N MET A 329 -0.89 26.69 -18.40
CA MET A 329 -1.19 25.56 -19.28
C MET A 329 -1.57 24.30 -18.49
N MET A 330 -2.68 23.67 -18.87
CA MET A 330 -3.14 22.41 -18.31
C MET A 330 -3.17 21.33 -19.39
N PHE A 331 -2.55 20.19 -19.14
CA PHE A 331 -2.53 19.02 -20.03
C PHE A 331 -3.06 17.79 -19.30
N SER A 332 -3.94 17.05 -19.96
CA SER A 332 -4.73 16.00 -19.31
C SER A 332 -5.21 14.94 -20.31
N ALA A 333 -5.56 13.75 -19.82
CA ALA A 333 -6.21 12.71 -20.62
C ALA A 333 -7.74 12.76 -20.49
N THR A 334 -8.25 13.14 -19.31
CA THR A 334 -9.66 13.42 -19.05
C THR A 334 -9.91 14.92 -18.76
N PHE A 335 -11.16 15.34 -18.56
CA PHE A 335 -11.48 16.72 -18.18
C PHE A 335 -12.73 16.76 -17.30
N ASN A 336 -12.60 16.22 -16.09
CA ASN A 336 -13.65 16.13 -15.09
C ASN A 336 -14.11 17.52 -14.57
N ARG A 337 -15.10 17.52 -13.68
CA ARG A 337 -15.66 18.73 -13.05
C ARG A 337 -14.58 19.49 -12.24
N GLU A 338 -13.65 18.76 -11.67
CA GLU A 338 -12.55 19.26 -10.85
C GLU A 338 -11.52 20.00 -11.72
N CYS A 339 -11.18 19.44 -12.90
CA CYS A 339 -10.36 20.11 -13.92
C CYS A 339 -11.04 21.39 -14.41
N ARG A 340 -12.36 21.34 -14.67
CA ARG A 340 -13.15 22.52 -15.06
C ARG A 340 -13.09 23.61 -13.98
N GLN A 341 -13.20 23.24 -12.70
CA GLN A 341 -13.12 24.20 -11.59
C GLN A 341 -11.71 24.81 -11.46
N LEU A 342 -10.64 23.99 -11.54
CA LEU A 342 -9.27 24.49 -11.44
C LEU A 342 -8.92 25.41 -12.63
N ALA A 343 -9.37 25.08 -13.83
CA ALA A 343 -9.26 25.94 -15.00
C ALA A 343 -9.99 27.29 -14.79
N ARG A 344 -11.24 27.26 -14.30
CA ARG A 344 -12.03 28.46 -13.96
C ARG A 344 -11.37 29.34 -12.88
N THR A 345 -10.52 28.77 -12.02
CA THR A 345 -9.85 29.49 -10.92
C THR A 345 -8.51 30.13 -11.34
N PHE A 346 -7.73 29.52 -12.24
CA PHE A 346 -6.36 29.98 -12.53
C PHE A 346 -6.08 30.42 -13.97
N LEU A 347 -6.85 29.98 -14.97
CA LEU A 347 -6.61 30.36 -16.37
C LEU A 347 -7.43 31.60 -16.74
N ALA A 348 -6.89 32.42 -17.64
CA ALA A 348 -7.61 33.57 -18.20
C ALA A 348 -8.95 33.13 -18.82
N SER A 349 -9.98 33.99 -18.74
CA SER A 349 -11.30 33.74 -19.33
C SER A 349 -11.28 33.53 -20.85
N ASN A 350 -10.18 33.90 -21.51
CA ASN A 350 -9.93 33.71 -22.93
C ASN A 350 -8.74 32.79 -23.26
N HIS A 351 -8.51 31.80 -22.40
CA HIS A 351 -7.71 30.63 -22.72
C HIS A 351 -8.26 29.90 -23.96
N ILE A 352 -7.39 29.13 -24.60
CA ILE A 352 -7.74 28.24 -25.71
C ILE A 352 -7.93 26.83 -25.14
N ARG A 353 -9.00 26.13 -25.53
CA ARG A 353 -9.21 24.71 -25.16
C ARG A 353 -9.15 23.86 -26.43
N ILE A 354 -8.16 22.97 -26.49
CA ILE A 354 -7.91 22.03 -27.59
C ILE A 354 -8.24 20.63 -27.09
N ARG A 355 -9.18 19.96 -27.76
CA ARG A 355 -9.64 18.61 -27.45
C ARG A 355 -9.47 17.71 -28.66
N ILE A 356 -8.63 16.69 -28.52
CA ILE A 356 -8.36 15.68 -29.54
C ILE A 356 -9.14 14.40 -29.19
N GLY A 357 -10.17 14.08 -29.98
CA GLY A 357 -11.04 12.93 -29.75
C GLY A 357 -12.03 13.08 -28.59
N ARG A 358 -12.58 11.96 -28.12
CA ARG A 358 -13.41 11.90 -26.90
C ARG A 358 -12.49 11.83 -25.67
N PRO A 359 -12.70 12.66 -24.62
CA PRO A 359 -11.96 12.54 -23.36
C PRO A 359 -12.25 11.19 -22.71
N GLY A 360 -11.25 10.57 -22.07
CA GLY A 360 -11.43 9.23 -21.51
C GLY A 360 -11.80 8.16 -22.55
N SER A 361 -11.29 8.29 -23.78
CA SER A 361 -11.36 7.26 -24.82
C SER A 361 -10.03 6.50 -24.93
N ALA A 362 -10.10 5.22 -25.32
CA ALA A 362 -8.93 4.39 -25.49
C ALA A 362 -8.26 4.61 -26.86
N HIS A 363 -6.93 4.53 -26.89
CA HIS A 363 -6.18 4.78 -28.11
C HIS A 363 -6.41 3.66 -29.13
N LEU A 364 -6.94 4.02 -30.32
CA LEU A 364 -7.32 3.12 -31.41
C LEU A 364 -6.22 2.18 -31.96
N MET A 365 -4.96 2.36 -31.55
CA MET A 365 -3.82 1.52 -31.94
C MET A 365 -3.47 0.46 -30.87
N VAL A 366 -4.20 0.44 -29.75
CA VAL A 366 -4.16 -0.63 -28.75
C VAL A 366 -5.12 -1.73 -29.18
N ARG A 367 -4.59 -2.87 -29.61
CA ARG A 367 -5.37 -4.10 -29.79
C ARG A 367 -5.70 -4.68 -28.41
N GLN A 368 -6.98 -4.76 -28.08
CA GLN A 368 -7.46 -5.20 -26.77
C GLN A 368 -7.91 -6.67 -26.84
N GLN A 369 -7.50 -7.46 -25.86
CA GLN A 369 -7.93 -8.84 -25.63
C GLN A 369 -8.38 -8.97 -24.18
N VAL A 370 -9.55 -9.58 -23.96
CA VAL A 370 -10.07 -9.88 -22.62
C VAL A 370 -10.31 -11.37 -22.54
N TYR A 371 -9.70 -12.03 -21.55
CA TYR A 371 -9.83 -13.47 -21.31
C TYR A 371 -10.49 -13.70 -19.94
N PHE A 372 -11.47 -14.60 -19.89
CA PHE A 372 -12.01 -15.07 -18.62
C PHE A 372 -10.96 -15.96 -17.93
N VAL A 373 -10.47 -15.54 -16.76
CA VAL A 373 -9.43 -16.26 -16.01
C VAL A 373 -9.75 -16.23 -14.51
N GLU A 374 -10.03 -17.42 -13.98
CA GLU A 374 -10.23 -17.67 -12.54
C GLU A 374 -9.08 -17.11 -11.70
N GLU A 375 -9.39 -16.55 -10.53
CA GLU A 375 -8.41 -15.88 -9.66
C GLU A 375 -7.18 -16.76 -9.36
N ARG A 376 -7.43 -18.02 -9.01
CA ARG A 376 -6.40 -19.05 -8.76
C ARG A 376 -5.54 -19.39 -9.99
N GLN A 377 -6.04 -19.13 -11.20
CA GLN A 377 -5.37 -19.46 -12.47
C GLN A 377 -4.58 -18.29 -13.06
N LYS A 378 -4.87 -17.03 -12.67
CA LYS A 378 -4.20 -15.81 -13.19
C LYS A 378 -2.67 -15.91 -13.24
N LYS A 379 -2.02 -16.43 -12.19
CA LYS A 379 -0.56 -16.62 -12.14
C LYS A 379 -0.04 -17.54 -13.24
N GLN A 380 -0.65 -18.71 -13.41
CA GLN A 380 -0.22 -19.67 -14.43
C GLN A 380 -0.56 -19.14 -15.83
N ALA A 381 -1.74 -18.55 -16.02
CA ALA A 381 -2.12 -17.89 -17.27
C ALA A 381 -1.18 -16.72 -17.65
N LEU A 382 -0.66 -15.97 -16.67
CA LEU A 382 0.35 -14.92 -16.90
C LEU A 382 1.66 -15.52 -17.43
N PHE A 383 2.15 -16.60 -16.80
CA PHE A 383 3.36 -17.29 -17.24
C PHE A 383 3.18 -17.94 -18.62
N ASP A 384 2.08 -18.67 -18.83
CA ASP A 384 1.76 -19.34 -20.09
C ASP A 384 1.66 -18.31 -21.23
N LEU A 385 1.01 -17.16 -20.97
CA LEU A 385 0.97 -16.02 -21.88
C LEU A 385 2.39 -15.51 -22.19
N LEU A 386 3.17 -15.12 -21.18
CA LEU A 386 4.53 -14.59 -21.35
C LEU A 386 5.48 -15.54 -22.10
N VAL A 387 5.36 -16.85 -21.88
CA VAL A 387 6.20 -17.87 -22.55
C VAL A 387 5.69 -18.24 -23.94
N SER A 388 4.39 -18.07 -24.24
CA SER A 388 3.84 -18.26 -25.59
C SER A 388 4.21 -17.18 -26.61
N MET A 389 4.77 -16.06 -26.13
CA MET A 389 5.07 -14.85 -26.92
C MET A 389 6.56 -14.68 -27.20
N ILE A 390 6.88 -13.84 -28.18
CA ILE A 390 8.24 -13.34 -28.39
C ILE A 390 8.61 -12.44 -27.18
N PRO A 391 9.83 -12.55 -26.62
CA PRO A 391 10.32 -11.66 -25.57
C PRO A 391 10.22 -10.17 -25.96
N ILE A 392 9.32 -9.45 -25.30
CA ILE A 392 9.03 -8.03 -25.52
C ILE A 392 8.84 -7.30 -24.19
N ARG A 393 8.96 -5.97 -24.21
CA ARG A 393 8.70 -5.13 -23.04
C ARG A 393 7.24 -5.19 -22.63
N THR A 394 6.99 -5.78 -21.47
CA THR A 394 5.65 -6.11 -20.96
C THR A 394 5.43 -5.49 -19.58
N LEU A 395 4.37 -4.69 -19.45
CA LEU A 395 3.96 -4.04 -18.20
C LEU A 395 2.74 -4.76 -17.61
N VAL A 396 2.89 -5.37 -16.43
CA VAL A 396 1.86 -6.16 -15.75
C VAL A 396 1.23 -5.34 -14.63
N PHE A 397 -0.06 -5.01 -14.73
CA PHE A 397 -0.81 -4.28 -13.72
C PHE A 397 -1.53 -5.21 -12.74
N VAL A 398 -1.25 -5.02 -11.45
CA VAL A 398 -1.85 -5.73 -10.31
C VAL A 398 -2.45 -4.67 -9.36
N ASN A 399 -3.56 -4.97 -8.69
CA ASN A 399 -4.26 -3.98 -7.85
C ASN A 399 -3.61 -3.77 -6.48
N ASN A 400 -3.03 -4.82 -5.88
CA ASN A 400 -2.47 -4.79 -4.52
C ASN A 400 -0.93 -4.80 -4.55
N LYS A 401 -0.29 -3.94 -3.73
CA LYS A 401 1.16 -3.86 -3.58
C LYS A 401 1.80 -5.21 -3.21
N LYS A 402 1.27 -5.91 -2.20
CA LYS A 402 1.75 -7.27 -1.82
C LYS A 402 1.65 -8.27 -2.98
N ALA A 403 0.66 -8.10 -3.85
CA ALA A 403 0.46 -8.97 -5.00
C ALA A 403 1.39 -8.59 -6.18
N VAL A 404 1.87 -7.34 -6.27
CA VAL A 404 2.97 -6.98 -7.18
C VAL A 404 4.23 -7.75 -6.81
N ASP A 405 4.63 -7.73 -5.53
CA ASP A 405 5.80 -8.48 -5.06
C ASP A 405 5.63 -9.98 -5.33
N TYR A 406 4.50 -10.57 -4.92
CA TYR A 406 4.23 -12.00 -5.11
C TYR A 406 4.17 -12.45 -6.59
N VAL A 407 3.74 -11.57 -7.50
CA VAL A 407 3.75 -11.86 -8.95
C VAL A 407 5.16 -11.69 -9.54
N ASP A 408 5.94 -10.70 -9.09
CA ASP A 408 7.34 -10.54 -9.49
C ASP A 408 8.19 -11.74 -9.03
N ASP A 409 8.07 -12.12 -7.76
CA ASP A 409 8.73 -13.31 -7.19
C ASP A 409 8.31 -14.60 -7.91
N PHE A 410 7.04 -14.75 -8.28
CA PHE A 410 6.57 -15.91 -9.04
C PHE A 410 7.19 -15.98 -10.44
N LEU A 411 7.27 -14.85 -11.16
CA LEU A 411 7.88 -14.79 -12.50
C LEU A 411 9.40 -15.02 -12.44
N TYR A 412 10.07 -14.43 -11.46
CA TYR A 412 11.50 -14.62 -11.22
C TYR A 412 11.84 -16.08 -10.87
N ASN A 413 11.09 -16.71 -9.94
CA ASN A 413 11.26 -18.14 -9.61
C ASN A 413 10.90 -19.08 -10.77
N LYS A 414 10.15 -18.60 -11.77
CA LYS A 414 9.87 -19.29 -13.04
C LYS A 414 10.94 -19.06 -14.12
N GLY A 415 12.01 -18.31 -13.80
CA GLY A 415 13.14 -18.06 -14.70
C GLY A 415 12.94 -16.90 -15.69
N LEU A 416 11.93 -16.04 -15.47
CA LEU A 416 11.69 -14.86 -16.32
C LEU A 416 12.34 -13.61 -15.72
N PRO A 417 13.00 -12.75 -16.54
CA PRO A 417 13.68 -11.54 -16.05
C PRO A 417 12.69 -10.39 -15.78
N SER A 418 12.10 -10.40 -14.59
CA SER A 418 11.13 -9.40 -14.10
C SER A 418 11.74 -8.36 -13.14
N THR A 419 10.92 -7.35 -12.78
CA THR A 419 11.19 -6.34 -11.75
C THR A 419 9.85 -5.72 -11.29
N SER A 420 9.79 -5.12 -10.11
CA SER A 420 8.56 -4.57 -9.52
C SER A 420 8.58 -3.06 -9.25
N ILE A 421 7.42 -2.41 -9.27
CA ILE A 421 7.24 -1.00 -8.89
C ILE A 421 5.91 -0.72 -8.16
N HIS A 422 6.02 -0.29 -6.90
CA HIS A 422 4.91 0.20 -6.07
C HIS A 422 5.37 1.27 -5.07
N SER A 423 4.44 1.79 -4.25
CA SER A 423 4.72 2.89 -3.32
C SER A 423 5.42 2.52 -2.01
N ASP A 424 5.59 1.22 -1.73
CA ASP A 424 6.32 0.75 -0.53
C ASP A 424 7.79 0.41 -0.85
N ARG A 425 8.15 0.31 -2.14
CA ARG A 425 9.56 0.30 -2.58
C ARG A 425 10.18 1.67 -2.37
N THR A 426 11.45 1.70 -1.95
CA THR A 426 12.22 2.94 -1.79
C THR A 426 12.40 3.66 -3.13
N GLN A 427 12.66 4.97 -3.11
CA GLN A 427 12.84 5.72 -4.35
C GLN A 427 14.03 5.23 -5.19
N ARG A 428 15.06 4.64 -4.55
CA ARG A 428 16.20 4.07 -5.27
C ARG A 428 15.80 2.79 -6.02
N GLU A 429 15.11 1.86 -5.37
CA GLU A 429 14.56 0.66 -6.03
C GLU A 429 13.63 1.03 -7.20
N ARG A 430 12.78 2.06 -7.03
CA ARG A 430 11.88 2.56 -8.10
C ARG A 430 12.66 3.10 -9.30
N GLU A 431 13.67 3.93 -9.08
CA GLU A 431 14.53 4.45 -10.17
C GLU A 431 15.38 3.34 -10.81
N ASP A 432 15.86 2.39 -10.03
CA ASP A 432 16.69 1.27 -10.50
C ASP A 432 15.86 0.25 -11.32
N ALA A 433 14.64 -0.09 -10.88
CA ALA A 433 13.67 -0.90 -11.63
C ALA A 433 13.25 -0.23 -12.95
N MET A 434 12.93 1.07 -12.91
CA MET A 434 12.65 1.87 -14.11
C MET A 434 13.84 1.87 -15.08
N ARG A 435 15.07 1.95 -14.57
CA ARG A 435 16.30 1.85 -15.39
C ARG A 435 16.46 0.45 -15.99
N ALA A 436 16.18 -0.61 -15.23
CA ALA A 436 16.24 -2.01 -15.70
C ALA A 436 15.23 -2.29 -16.82
N PHE A 437 14.00 -1.80 -16.70
CA PHE A 437 12.94 -1.93 -17.70
C PHE A 437 13.18 -1.03 -18.93
N LYS A 438 13.68 0.22 -18.75
CA LYS A 438 14.08 1.13 -19.84
C LYS A 438 15.21 0.56 -20.71
N TYR A 439 16.15 -0.19 -20.13
CA TYR A 439 17.21 -0.88 -20.88
C TYR A 439 16.89 -2.34 -21.24
N ALA A 440 15.67 -2.83 -20.95
CA ALA A 440 15.27 -4.22 -21.17
C ALA A 440 16.23 -5.28 -20.55
N LYS A 441 16.90 -4.93 -19.44
CA LYS A 441 17.60 -5.91 -18.58
C LYS A 441 16.56 -6.81 -17.90
N CYS A 442 15.56 -6.18 -17.30
CA CYS A 442 14.34 -6.82 -16.82
C CYS A 442 13.19 -6.37 -17.74
N PRO A 443 12.94 -7.03 -18.88
CA PRO A 443 11.92 -6.63 -19.87
C PRO A 443 10.47 -6.87 -19.42
N ILE A 444 10.24 -7.49 -18.25
CA ILE A 444 8.91 -7.57 -17.63
C ILE A 444 8.92 -6.67 -16.39
N MET A 445 7.91 -5.80 -16.24
CA MET A 445 7.74 -5.00 -15.02
C MET A 445 6.34 -5.20 -14.43
N VAL A 446 6.28 -5.54 -13.14
CA VAL A 446 5.03 -5.70 -12.39
C VAL A 446 4.75 -4.42 -11.60
N ALA A 447 3.56 -3.84 -11.75
CA ALA A 447 3.24 -2.51 -11.25
C ALA A 447 1.86 -2.43 -10.59
N THR A 448 1.75 -1.56 -9.59
CA THR A 448 0.43 -1.08 -9.11
C THR A 448 -0.08 0.03 -10.02
N GLY A 449 -1.40 0.08 -10.24
CA GLY A 449 -2.06 1.10 -11.06
C GLY A 449 -1.57 2.53 -10.78
N LEU A 450 -1.70 2.96 -9.53
CA LEU A 450 -1.25 4.28 -9.04
C LEU A 450 0.25 4.56 -9.31
N SER A 451 1.10 3.54 -9.24
CA SER A 451 2.56 3.70 -9.40
C SER A 451 3.03 3.69 -10.85
N ALA A 452 2.16 3.31 -11.80
CA ALA A 452 2.45 3.34 -13.23
C ALA A 452 1.59 4.35 -14.05
N ARG A 453 0.76 5.15 -13.37
CA ARG A 453 0.20 6.41 -13.91
C ARG A 453 1.34 7.40 -14.22
N GLY A 454 1.14 8.28 -15.21
CA GLY A 454 2.15 9.22 -15.71
C GLY A 454 3.26 8.59 -16.58
N LEU A 455 3.78 7.39 -16.24
CA LEU A 455 4.96 6.81 -16.89
C LEU A 455 4.91 6.76 -18.43
N ASP A 456 5.93 7.32 -19.08
CA ASP A 456 6.30 7.09 -20.47
C ASP A 456 7.54 6.20 -20.54
N ILE A 457 7.32 4.89 -20.38
CA ILE A 457 8.36 3.93 -20.71
C ILE A 457 8.39 3.75 -22.22
N VAL A 458 9.52 4.18 -22.79
CA VAL A 458 9.89 4.01 -24.19
C VAL A 458 9.73 2.54 -24.64
N ASN A 459 8.90 2.32 -25.65
CA ASN A 459 8.66 1.02 -26.30
C ASN A 459 8.16 -0.10 -25.36
N VAL A 460 7.19 0.18 -24.48
CA VAL A 460 6.30 -0.88 -23.97
C VAL A 460 5.45 -1.36 -25.15
N MET A 461 5.52 -2.67 -25.44
CA MET A 461 4.77 -3.28 -26.54
C MET A 461 3.50 -3.97 -26.04
N HIS A 462 3.54 -4.51 -24.83
CA HIS A 462 2.43 -5.25 -24.22
C HIS A 462 2.08 -4.69 -22.84
N VAL A 463 0.79 -4.51 -22.60
CA VAL A 463 0.22 -4.27 -21.26
C VAL A 463 -0.61 -5.49 -20.88
N ILE A 464 -0.41 -6.03 -19.67
CA ILE A 464 -1.23 -7.09 -19.10
C ILE A 464 -1.96 -6.54 -17.87
N ASN A 465 -3.28 -6.43 -17.91
CA ASN A 465 -4.08 -6.26 -16.69
C ASN A 465 -4.25 -7.64 -16.06
N PHE A 466 -3.39 -7.97 -15.09
CA PHE A 466 -3.51 -9.19 -14.28
C PHE A 466 -4.74 -9.09 -13.36
N ASP A 467 -4.97 -7.90 -12.81
CA ASP A 467 -6.25 -7.48 -12.26
C ASP A 467 -6.82 -6.34 -13.09
N LEU A 468 -8.13 -6.35 -13.35
CA LEU A 468 -8.83 -5.14 -13.81
C LEU A 468 -8.99 -4.13 -12.66
N PRO A 469 -8.99 -2.82 -12.94
CA PRO A 469 -9.26 -1.79 -11.93
C PRO A 469 -10.71 -1.87 -11.46
N LYS A 470 -10.95 -1.69 -10.16
CA LYS A 470 -12.31 -1.77 -9.59
C LYS A 470 -13.08 -0.45 -9.82
N ALA A 471 -14.40 -0.54 -9.98
CA ALA A 471 -15.26 0.62 -10.25
C ALA A 471 -15.12 1.75 -9.20
N MET A 472 -14.99 1.41 -7.91
CA MET A 472 -14.76 2.38 -6.83
C MET A 472 -13.36 3.03 -6.82
N HIS A 473 -12.44 2.58 -7.67
CA HIS A 473 -11.05 3.02 -7.73
C HIS A 473 -10.63 3.31 -9.18
N GLY A 474 -11.13 4.43 -9.72
CA GLY A 474 -10.82 4.91 -11.07
C GLY A 474 -11.53 4.17 -12.22
N GLY A 475 -11.98 2.93 -12.00
CA GLY A 475 -12.84 2.19 -12.92
C GLY A 475 -12.33 2.17 -14.37
N ILE A 476 -13.21 2.50 -15.32
CA ILE A 476 -12.88 2.47 -16.75
C ILE A 476 -11.81 3.51 -17.14
N ASN A 477 -11.76 4.66 -16.46
CA ASN A 477 -10.74 5.68 -16.72
C ASN A 477 -9.34 5.16 -16.34
N GLU A 478 -9.22 4.44 -15.22
CA GLU A 478 -7.95 3.78 -14.89
C GLU A 478 -7.61 2.67 -15.92
N TYR A 479 -8.58 1.87 -16.36
CA TYR A 479 -8.33 0.84 -17.40
C TYR A 479 -7.72 1.48 -18.66
N ILE A 480 -8.29 2.60 -19.11
CA ILE A 480 -7.81 3.39 -20.25
C ILE A 480 -6.40 3.98 -19.96
N HIS A 481 -6.14 4.49 -18.75
CA HIS A 481 -4.82 5.01 -18.35
C HIS A 481 -3.75 3.91 -18.26
N ARG A 482 -4.13 2.65 -17.97
CA ARG A 482 -3.27 1.45 -17.97
C ARG A 482 -2.94 0.98 -19.39
N ILE A 483 -3.96 0.73 -20.22
CA ILE A 483 -3.70 0.23 -21.59
C ILE A 483 -3.01 1.27 -22.47
N GLY A 484 -3.23 2.58 -22.21
CA GLY A 484 -2.48 3.68 -22.81
C GLY A 484 -0.99 3.76 -22.47
N ARG A 485 -0.42 2.79 -21.73
CA ARG A 485 1.04 2.66 -21.57
C ARG A 485 1.73 1.99 -22.78
N THR A 486 1.00 1.25 -23.62
CA THR A 486 1.48 0.76 -24.94
C THR A 486 0.98 1.66 -26.09
N ALA A 487 1.24 1.28 -27.34
CA ALA A 487 0.77 1.92 -28.58
C ALA A 487 1.07 3.43 -28.72
N ARG A 488 2.30 3.85 -28.33
CA ARG A 488 2.68 5.27 -28.29
C ARG A 488 3.36 5.75 -29.57
N ILE A 489 3.12 7.02 -29.94
CA ILE A 489 3.77 7.71 -31.07
C ILE A 489 3.66 6.92 -32.40
N GLY A 490 2.47 6.40 -32.71
CA GLY A 490 2.18 5.74 -33.99
C GLY A 490 2.69 4.30 -34.11
N ASN A 491 3.18 3.70 -33.02
CA ASN A 491 3.36 2.27 -32.91
C ASN A 491 2.02 1.62 -32.52
N GLU A 492 1.74 0.43 -33.00
CA GLU A 492 0.67 -0.42 -32.46
C GLU A 492 1.10 -1.03 -31.11
N GLY A 493 0.13 -1.49 -30.32
CA GLY A 493 0.38 -2.12 -29.04
C GLY A 493 -0.66 -3.16 -28.66
N LEU A 494 -0.28 -4.14 -27.84
CA LEU A 494 -1.18 -5.17 -27.32
C LEU A 494 -1.59 -4.84 -25.88
N ALA A 495 -2.88 -4.97 -25.56
CA ALA A 495 -3.38 -4.97 -24.19
C ALA A 495 -4.17 -6.26 -23.94
N THR A 496 -3.68 -7.09 -23.03
CA THR A 496 -4.37 -8.32 -22.59
C THR A 496 -4.90 -8.13 -21.18
N SER A 497 -6.13 -8.53 -20.91
CA SER A 497 -6.75 -8.37 -19.59
C SER A 497 -7.37 -9.67 -19.11
N PHE A 498 -7.11 -10.01 -17.85
CA PHE A 498 -7.77 -11.11 -17.15
C PHE A 498 -9.03 -10.56 -16.46
N TYR A 499 -10.17 -11.20 -16.73
CA TYR A 499 -11.48 -10.86 -16.20
C TYR A 499 -12.04 -12.06 -15.44
N ASN A 500 -12.72 -11.83 -14.31
CA ASN A 500 -13.55 -12.84 -13.66
C ASN A 500 -14.84 -12.24 -13.08
N GLU A 501 -15.65 -13.06 -12.42
CA GLU A 501 -16.94 -12.63 -11.82
C GLU A 501 -16.78 -11.45 -10.85
N GLY A 502 -15.62 -11.30 -10.20
CA GLY A 502 -15.31 -10.18 -9.32
C GLY A 502 -15.04 -8.85 -10.05
N ASP A 503 -15.03 -8.84 -11.39
CA ASP A 503 -14.86 -7.65 -12.25
C ASP A 503 -16.18 -7.23 -12.95
N ALA A 504 -17.31 -7.88 -12.62
CA ALA A 504 -18.61 -7.65 -13.27
C ALA A 504 -19.08 -6.19 -13.25
N ASP A 505 -18.75 -5.43 -12.20
CA ASP A 505 -19.07 -3.99 -12.08
C ASP A 505 -18.47 -3.15 -13.23
N LEU A 506 -17.36 -3.61 -13.84
CA LEU A 506 -16.68 -2.92 -14.94
C LEU A 506 -17.19 -3.34 -16.33
N ALA A 507 -17.86 -4.50 -16.43
CA ALA A 507 -18.25 -5.11 -17.71
C ALA A 507 -19.05 -4.18 -18.64
N PRO A 508 -20.05 -3.39 -18.18
CA PRO A 508 -20.83 -2.52 -19.06
C PRO A 508 -19.99 -1.42 -19.74
N ASP A 509 -19.02 -0.84 -19.04
CA ASP A 509 -18.18 0.24 -19.58
C ASP A 509 -16.97 -0.30 -20.36
N LEU A 510 -16.48 -1.49 -19.99
CA LEU A 510 -15.49 -2.23 -20.78
C LEU A 510 -16.06 -2.58 -22.17
N VAL A 511 -17.29 -3.09 -22.26
CA VAL A 511 -17.94 -3.41 -23.55
C VAL A 511 -18.16 -2.15 -24.41
N LYS A 512 -18.61 -1.03 -23.83
CA LYS A 512 -18.69 0.26 -24.56
C LYS A 512 -17.32 0.67 -25.15
N THR A 513 -16.26 0.51 -24.37
CA THR A 513 -14.88 0.88 -24.76
C THR A 513 -14.34 -0.05 -25.85
N LEU A 514 -14.62 -1.36 -25.78
CA LEU A 514 -14.25 -2.31 -26.84
C LEU A 514 -14.97 -1.98 -28.16
N LEU A 515 -16.28 -1.71 -28.11
CA LEU A 515 -17.09 -1.36 -29.28
C LEU A 515 -16.66 -0.01 -29.90
N GLU A 516 -16.40 1.02 -29.09
CA GLU A 516 -15.86 2.31 -29.56
C GLU A 516 -14.54 2.13 -30.33
N CYS A 517 -13.66 1.26 -29.83
CA CYS A 517 -12.37 0.96 -30.46
C CYS A 517 -12.43 -0.10 -31.57
N ASN A 518 -13.63 -0.54 -32.00
CA ASN A 518 -13.84 -1.61 -32.99
C ASN A 518 -13.09 -2.91 -32.64
N GLN A 519 -12.98 -3.23 -31.35
CA GLN A 519 -12.36 -4.46 -30.84
C GLN A 519 -13.39 -5.59 -30.74
N ASN A 520 -12.90 -6.83 -30.69
CA ASN A 520 -13.80 -7.97 -30.51
C ASN A 520 -14.33 -8.02 -29.06
N VAL A 521 -15.64 -8.21 -28.90
CA VAL A 521 -16.27 -8.45 -27.60
C VAL A 521 -16.33 -9.98 -27.39
N PRO A 522 -15.74 -10.53 -26.31
CA PRO A 522 -15.84 -11.96 -26.02
C PRO A 522 -17.26 -12.41 -25.69
N ASP A 523 -17.57 -13.67 -26.02
CA ASP A 523 -18.86 -14.34 -25.78
C ASP A 523 -19.40 -14.10 -24.35
N PHE A 524 -18.53 -14.17 -23.34
CA PHE A 524 -18.88 -14.00 -21.92
C PHE A 524 -19.17 -12.54 -21.50
N LEU A 525 -19.08 -11.58 -22.42
CA LEU A 525 -19.46 -10.18 -22.24
C LEU A 525 -20.60 -9.74 -23.17
N GLU A 526 -21.13 -10.60 -24.05
CA GLU A 526 -22.18 -10.23 -25.01
C GLU A 526 -23.46 -9.70 -24.32
N ASP A 527 -23.84 -10.27 -23.17
CA ASP A 527 -25.00 -9.86 -22.37
C ASP A 527 -24.97 -8.38 -21.92
N PHE A 528 -23.80 -7.75 -21.89
CA PHE A 528 -23.63 -6.33 -21.53
C PHE A 528 -23.67 -5.38 -22.75
N THR A 529 -23.91 -5.91 -23.96
CA THR A 529 -23.97 -5.12 -25.20
C THR A 529 -25.21 -4.22 -25.24
N PRO A 530 -25.07 -2.90 -25.51
CA PRO A 530 -26.20 -1.97 -25.49
C PRO A 530 -27.22 -2.27 -26.61
N SER A 531 -28.42 -2.68 -26.20
CA SER A 531 -29.57 -2.96 -27.07
C SER A 531 -29.84 -1.81 -28.06
N GLY A 532 -29.56 -2.03 -29.35
CA GLY A 532 -29.77 -1.04 -30.41
C GLY A 532 -28.50 -0.35 -30.93
N GLY A 533 -27.31 -0.70 -30.42
CA GLY A 533 -26.02 -0.31 -31.02
C GLY A 533 -25.64 1.17 -30.91
N LYS A 534 -26.44 1.99 -30.22
CA LYS A 534 -26.13 3.39 -29.95
C LYS A 534 -25.37 3.50 -28.63
N ILE A 535 -24.04 3.63 -28.72
CA ILE A 535 -23.18 3.85 -27.55
C ILE A 535 -23.44 5.26 -27.00
N THR A 536 -23.67 5.36 -25.69
CA THR A 536 -23.77 6.63 -24.96
C THR A 536 -22.86 6.56 -23.74
N PHE A 537 -21.98 7.55 -23.60
CA PHE A 537 -21.11 7.70 -22.43
C PHE A 537 -21.70 8.71 -21.45
N GLY A 538 -21.42 8.56 -20.16
CA GLY A 538 -21.98 9.43 -19.11
C GLY A 538 -21.47 10.88 -19.15
N ASP A 539 -20.35 11.12 -19.85
CA ASP A 539 -19.60 12.38 -19.84
C ASP A 539 -20.06 13.40 -20.91
N GLU A 540 -21.23 13.21 -21.53
CA GLU A 540 -21.71 14.11 -22.61
C GLU A 540 -22.22 15.48 -22.13
N THR A 541 -22.16 15.81 -20.83
CA THR A 541 -22.45 17.16 -20.31
C THR A 541 -21.23 18.10 -20.27
N ASP A 542 -20.73 18.43 -21.47
CA ASP A 542 -20.13 19.76 -21.71
C ASP A 542 -21.20 20.88 -21.58
N ALA A 543 -22.49 20.53 -21.61
CA ALA A 543 -23.65 21.44 -21.57
C ALA A 543 -24.23 21.63 -20.15
N GLU A 544 -23.46 22.24 -19.24
CA GLU A 544 -23.92 22.69 -17.91
C GLU A 544 -23.43 24.12 -17.62
N ASP A 545 -24.10 25.11 -18.23
CA ASP A 545 -23.91 26.56 -17.96
C ASP A 545 -25.26 27.29 -17.67
N GLU A 546 -26.37 26.57 -17.46
CA GLU A 546 -27.70 27.18 -17.22
C GLU A 546 -28.26 27.06 -15.79
N GLU A 547 -27.84 26.10 -14.95
CA GLU A 547 -28.48 25.91 -13.61
C GLU A 547 -27.90 26.77 -12.47
N ASP A 548 -26.61 27.14 -12.49
CA ASP A 548 -25.97 27.89 -11.38
C ASP A 548 -26.45 29.35 -11.25
N ASN A 549 -27.03 29.93 -12.30
CA ASN A 549 -27.42 31.35 -12.32
C ASN A 549 -28.80 31.59 -11.65
N ASP A 550 -29.66 30.57 -11.59
CA ASP A 550 -31.06 30.72 -11.19
C ASP A 550 -31.29 30.72 -9.66
N ASN A 551 -30.24 30.42 -8.88
CA ASN A 551 -30.24 30.56 -7.42
C ASN A 551 -29.75 31.94 -6.94
N ALA A 552 -28.92 32.64 -7.72
CA ALA A 552 -28.54 34.02 -7.42
C ALA A 552 -29.75 34.98 -7.55
N ALA A 553 -30.61 34.75 -8.54
CA ALA A 553 -31.81 35.56 -8.79
C ALA A 553 -32.86 35.47 -7.65
N LYS A 554 -32.94 34.33 -6.94
CA LYS A 554 -33.97 34.09 -5.91
C LYS A 554 -33.66 34.72 -4.54
N ALA A 555 -32.44 35.22 -4.33
CA ALA A 555 -32.05 35.88 -3.08
C ALA A 555 -32.40 37.38 -3.01
N SER A 556 -32.74 38.02 -4.15
CA SER A 556 -32.86 39.48 -4.24
C SER A 556 -34.28 40.05 -4.11
N ALA A 557 -35.31 39.21 -3.92
CA ALA A 557 -36.71 39.66 -3.91
C ALA A 557 -37.56 38.89 -2.90
N TYR A 558 -37.60 39.36 -1.64
CA TYR A 558 -38.78 39.46 -0.77
C TYR A 558 -38.41 39.93 0.65
N ASN A 559 -38.40 41.24 0.88
CA ASN A 559 -38.69 41.78 2.22
C ASN A 559 -39.14 43.25 2.14
N ALA A 560 -40.46 43.47 2.08
CA ALA A 560 -41.04 44.80 1.86
C ALA A 560 -42.52 44.91 2.26
N THR A 561 -42.79 45.28 3.52
CA THR A 561 -43.99 46.00 4.05
C THR A 561 -45.40 45.58 3.56
N GLU A 562 -46.23 44.93 4.39
CA GLU A 562 -47.17 45.56 5.36
C GLU A 562 -48.44 46.17 4.72
N THR A 563 -49.65 46.18 5.30
CA THR A 563 -50.22 45.59 6.56
C THR A 563 -51.77 45.50 6.44
N ALA A 564 -52.39 44.51 7.11
CA ALA A 564 -53.77 44.47 7.68
C ALA A 564 -54.27 43.01 7.79
N GLY A 565 -54.92 42.55 8.85
CA GLY A 565 -55.16 43.17 10.17
C GLY A 565 -56.23 42.38 10.97
N GLU A 566 -56.03 42.26 12.29
CA GLU A 566 -57.01 41.86 13.34
C GLU A 566 -57.60 40.41 13.21
N ASP A 567 -57.76 39.59 14.27
CA ASP A 567 -58.31 39.85 15.61
C ASP A 567 -57.74 38.93 16.74
N VAL A 568 -57.60 39.53 17.94
CA VAL A 568 -57.85 38.99 19.32
C VAL A 568 -57.20 37.67 19.81
N ASP A 569 -56.16 37.82 20.64
CA ASP A 569 -56.02 37.44 22.09
C ASP A 569 -56.82 36.25 22.71
N PRO A 570 -56.33 35.56 23.78
CA PRO A 570 -55.71 36.19 24.98
C PRO A 570 -54.40 35.58 25.55
N TRP A 571 -53.49 36.47 25.96
CA TRP A 571 -53.21 36.81 27.39
C TRP A 571 -53.05 35.66 28.44
N GLU A 572 -52.05 35.60 29.34
CA GLU A 572 -50.78 36.34 29.52
C GLU A 572 -49.88 35.71 30.64
N ALA A 573 -48.74 36.36 30.92
CA ALA A 573 -48.00 36.45 32.19
C ALA A 573 -47.18 35.23 32.68
N SER A 574 -45.98 35.41 33.25
CA SER A 574 -45.02 36.54 33.31
C SER A 574 -43.65 35.93 33.72
N GLY A 575 -42.45 36.44 33.40
CA GLY A 575 -41.89 37.80 33.45
C GLY A 575 -40.70 37.77 34.44
N ASP A 576 -39.65 38.61 34.39
CA ASP A 576 -39.25 39.69 33.46
C ASP A 576 -37.77 40.09 33.76
N THR A 577 -37.25 41.15 33.12
CA THR A 577 -36.10 42.03 33.48
C THR A 577 -34.75 41.92 32.70
N ASN A 578 -34.75 42.50 31.51
CA ASN A 578 -33.95 43.67 31.06
C ASN A 578 -32.41 43.74 31.19
N ALA A 579 -31.73 44.06 30.07
CA ALA A 579 -31.02 45.35 29.78
C ALA A 579 -29.94 45.21 28.67
N ASP A 580 -29.65 46.16 27.76
CA ASP A 580 -30.36 47.36 27.23
C ASP A 580 -29.62 47.92 25.95
N ARG A 581 -30.34 48.49 24.95
CA ARG A 581 -29.91 49.28 23.73
C ARG A 581 -28.95 48.65 22.67
N GLY A 582 -29.05 48.95 21.36
CA GLY A 582 -30.08 49.65 20.56
C GLY A 582 -29.62 50.23 19.18
N ALA A 583 -30.59 50.53 18.27
CA ALA A 583 -30.54 51.38 17.03
C ALA A 583 -29.84 50.86 15.72
N ASN A 584 -30.29 51.15 14.46
CA ASN A 584 -31.59 51.60 13.88
C ASN A 584 -31.64 51.58 12.30
N CYS A 585 -32.85 51.49 11.68
CA CYS A 585 -33.27 51.76 10.25
C CYS A 585 -32.63 50.97 9.04
N GLY A 586 -33.33 50.68 7.90
CA GLY A 586 -34.79 50.65 7.56
C GLY A 586 -35.21 50.76 6.05
N ILE A 587 -36.41 50.22 5.69
CA ILE A 587 -37.42 50.58 4.63
C ILE A 587 -37.23 50.24 3.08
N PRO A 588 -38.29 50.19 2.18
CA PRO A 588 -38.59 48.99 1.33
C PRO A 588 -39.24 49.21 -0.12
N TYR A 589 -40.15 48.28 -0.57
CA TYR A 589 -41.02 48.15 -1.81
C TYR A 589 -40.41 47.52 -3.09
N GLY A 590 -41.14 46.85 -4.03
CA GLY A 590 -42.54 46.34 -4.05
C GLY A 590 -43.19 46.06 -5.47
N ASP A 591 -44.03 45.01 -5.57
CA ASP A 591 -45.21 44.79 -6.48
C ASP A 591 -45.22 44.07 -7.88
N PHE A 592 -46.46 43.69 -8.31
CA PHE A 592 -46.98 42.71 -9.33
C PHE A 592 -47.16 43.26 -10.81
N PRO A 593 -47.63 42.51 -11.90
CA PRO A 593 -48.88 41.69 -11.96
C PRO A 593 -49.16 40.56 -13.03
N THR A 594 -49.84 39.50 -12.57
CA THR A 594 -50.97 38.73 -13.21
C THR A 594 -50.82 37.89 -14.52
N LYS A 595 -51.32 36.63 -14.50
CA LYS A 595 -52.69 36.26 -14.99
C LYS A 595 -53.15 34.80 -14.71
N ASN A 596 -54.48 34.66 -14.54
CA ASN A 596 -55.32 33.43 -14.44
C ASN A 596 -55.60 32.79 -15.84
N PRO A 597 -56.33 31.64 -16.05
CA PRO A 597 -57.32 30.98 -15.16
C PRO A 597 -57.52 29.42 -15.15
N HIS A 598 -58.07 28.93 -14.01
CA HIS A 598 -59.17 27.93 -13.81
C HIS A 598 -59.19 26.43 -14.26
N HIS A 599 -59.97 25.67 -13.45
CA HIS A 599 -60.68 24.38 -13.67
C HIS A 599 -59.92 23.04 -13.49
N LEU A 600 -60.49 21.94 -12.96
CA LEU A 600 -61.66 21.66 -12.06
C LEU A 600 -61.63 20.15 -11.63
N LEU A 601 -62.06 19.82 -10.39
CA LEU A 601 -62.63 18.53 -9.89
C LEU A 601 -61.87 17.18 -10.13
N GLY A 602 -62.00 16.11 -9.32
CA GLY A 602 -62.73 15.86 -8.06
C GLY A 602 -62.93 14.34 -7.77
N PHE A 603 -63.51 13.99 -6.62
CA PHE A 603 -64.11 12.66 -6.25
C PHE A 603 -63.25 11.44 -5.81
N ALA A 604 -62.75 11.49 -4.57
CA ALA A 604 -63.10 10.63 -3.40
C ALA A 604 -63.62 9.16 -3.52
N CYS A 605 -63.14 8.29 -2.57
CA CYS A 605 -63.89 7.67 -1.44
C CYS A 605 -63.89 6.12 -1.22
N ARG A 606 -64.00 5.71 0.08
CA ARG A 606 -64.30 4.37 0.69
C ARG A 606 -63.22 3.27 0.76
N TRP A 607 -63.31 2.21 1.60
CA TRP A 607 -63.70 2.00 3.04
C TRP A 607 -63.46 0.51 3.48
N LEU A 608 -63.63 0.17 4.79
CA LEU A 608 -63.71 -1.19 5.44
C LEU A 608 -62.40 -2.00 5.70
N ILE A 609 -62.31 -3.01 6.60
CA ILE A 609 -62.71 -3.21 8.04
C ILE A 609 -62.17 -4.58 8.62
N MET A 610 -62.25 -4.85 9.95
CA MET A 610 -62.04 -6.17 10.68
C MET A 610 -60.58 -6.72 10.81
N HIS A 611 -60.13 -7.62 11.74
CA HIS A 611 -60.42 -8.06 13.15
C HIS A 611 -59.41 -9.23 13.53
N ARG A 612 -59.16 -9.80 14.75
CA ARG A 612 -59.46 -9.53 16.19
C ARG A 612 -58.60 -10.40 17.17
N ILE A 613 -58.21 -9.85 18.34
CA ILE A 613 -57.95 -10.43 19.71
C ILE A 613 -57.59 -11.94 19.92
N VAL A 614 -56.51 -12.21 20.68
CA VAL A 614 -56.43 -13.12 21.87
C VAL A 614 -55.46 -12.53 22.92
N SER A 615 -55.65 -12.80 24.22
CA SER A 615 -54.82 -12.30 25.36
C SER A 615 -54.49 -13.42 26.36
N PHE A 616 -53.48 -13.25 27.22
CA PHE A 616 -53.54 -13.70 28.64
C PHE A 616 -52.52 -12.98 29.56
N LYS A 617 -52.77 -13.02 30.89
CA LYS A 617 -51.95 -12.43 31.98
C LYS A 617 -51.84 -13.41 33.14
N VAL A 618 -50.67 -13.53 33.76
CA VAL A 618 -50.46 -14.01 35.14
C VAL A 618 -49.49 -13.04 35.84
N SER A 619 -49.47 -12.97 37.19
CA SER A 619 -48.88 -11.86 37.96
C SER A 619 -48.36 -12.29 39.35
N SER A 620 -47.51 -11.45 39.97
CA SER A 620 -47.39 -11.29 41.45
C SER A 620 -46.70 -12.41 42.27
N ALA A 621 -46.12 -12.20 43.47
CA ALA A 621 -45.65 -10.97 44.15
C ALA A 621 -44.90 -11.24 45.51
N ILE A 622 -43.91 -10.38 45.84
CA ILE A 622 -43.64 -9.68 47.15
C ILE A 622 -43.12 -10.41 48.43
N ALA A 623 -42.21 -9.70 49.16
CA ALA A 623 -41.83 -9.75 50.60
C ALA A 623 -40.88 -10.88 51.10
N MET A 624 -40.04 -10.70 52.16
CA MET A 624 -39.66 -9.48 52.94
C MET A 624 -38.24 -9.54 53.56
N ALA A 625 -37.85 -8.44 54.23
CA ALA A 625 -36.49 -8.00 54.58
C ALA A 625 -35.75 -8.63 55.80
N ALA A 626 -34.42 -8.44 55.76
CA ALA A 626 -33.50 -8.06 56.86
C ALA A 626 -33.14 -9.04 58.02
N LEU A 627 -31.81 -9.25 58.21
CA LEU A 627 -31.05 -8.78 59.40
C LEU A 627 -29.52 -8.97 59.25
N LEU A 628 -28.76 -8.11 59.96
CA LEU A 628 -27.30 -8.15 60.22
C LEU A 628 -27.15 -8.01 61.76
N PRO A 629 -26.04 -8.44 62.43
CA PRO A 629 -24.66 -8.11 62.02
C PRO A 629 -23.51 -9.09 62.35
N ALA A 630 -22.36 -8.83 61.71
CA ALA A 630 -20.96 -8.90 62.20
C ALA A 630 -20.33 -10.18 62.85
N ALA A 631 -19.18 -10.53 62.25
CA ALA A 631 -17.89 -10.91 62.88
C ALA A 631 -17.54 -12.39 63.19
N SER A 632 -16.68 -12.91 62.29
CA SER A 632 -15.39 -13.59 62.57
C SER A 632 -15.24 -15.12 62.73
N CYS A 633 -14.19 -15.59 62.03
CA CYS A 633 -13.31 -16.74 62.27
C CYS A 633 -13.72 -18.17 61.85
N MET A 634 -12.98 -18.66 60.83
CA MET A 634 -12.69 -20.06 60.47
C MET A 634 -13.89 -20.94 60.06
N PHE A 635 -13.92 -21.45 58.83
CA PHE A 635 -13.02 -22.53 58.41
C PHE A 635 -12.66 -22.55 56.91
N HIS A 636 -11.38 -22.86 56.64
CA HIS A 636 -10.75 -23.35 55.40
C HIS A 636 -11.54 -23.36 54.08
N ALA A 637 -11.04 -22.58 53.12
CA ALA A 637 -11.21 -22.86 51.70
C ALA A 637 -10.37 -24.09 51.27
N TYR A 638 -10.81 -24.80 50.23
CA TYR A 638 -9.95 -25.74 49.51
C TYR A 638 -8.89 -24.95 48.74
N VAL A 639 -7.65 -25.01 49.20
CA VAL A 639 -6.47 -24.58 48.43
C VAL A 639 -5.86 -25.83 47.84
N GLU A 640 -6.06 -26.06 46.54
CA GLU A 640 -5.21 -26.98 45.81
C GLU A 640 -3.80 -26.38 45.79
N THR A 641 -2.90 -27.03 46.51
CA THR A 641 -1.52 -26.59 46.69
C THR A 641 -0.72 -26.99 45.45
N PRO A 642 0.18 -26.14 44.94
CA PRO A 642 1.12 -26.56 43.91
C PRO A 642 2.00 -27.66 44.49
N LEU A 643 1.93 -28.85 43.90
CA LEU A 643 2.79 -29.98 44.28
C LEU A 643 4.25 -29.60 44.08
N GLN A 644 5.02 -29.59 45.17
CA GLN A 644 6.48 -29.59 45.09
C GLN A 644 6.93 -30.92 44.51
N LEU A 645 7.15 -30.97 43.20
CA LEU A 645 8.05 -31.94 42.59
C LEU A 645 9.47 -31.48 42.93
N GLY A 646 10.16 -32.27 43.76
CA GLY A 646 11.56 -32.04 44.09
C GLY A 646 12.49 -32.46 42.95
N ASP A 647 13.75 -32.06 43.04
CA ASP A 647 14.79 -32.42 42.07
C ASP A 647 15.09 -33.93 42.09
N ASP A 648 14.67 -34.65 41.04
CA ASP A 648 15.14 -36.01 40.76
C ASP A 648 15.04 -36.32 39.25
N GLU A 649 16.18 -36.60 38.60
CA GLU A 649 16.23 -36.90 37.16
C GLU A 649 15.61 -38.28 36.85
N THR A 650 14.31 -38.32 36.55
CA THR A 650 13.64 -39.56 36.11
C THR A 650 13.06 -39.43 34.70
N SER A 651 13.38 -40.40 33.85
CA SER A 651 13.05 -40.39 32.43
C SER A 651 11.59 -40.73 32.17
N PHE A 652 10.87 -39.84 31.48
CA PHE A 652 9.52 -40.10 30.97
C PHE A 652 9.53 -41.18 29.87
N TYR A 653 9.35 -42.44 30.26
CA TYR A 653 8.93 -43.52 29.38
C TYR A 653 7.51 -43.98 29.73
N ALA A 654 6.64 -43.96 28.71
CA ALA A 654 5.28 -44.49 28.65
C ALA A 654 4.63 -45.02 29.94
N ILE A 655 3.70 -44.24 30.52
CA ILE A 655 2.65 -44.78 31.40
C ILE A 655 1.48 -45.25 30.51
N GLY A 656 1.20 -46.55 30.52
CA GLY A 656 0.22 -47.16 29.62
C GLY A 656 -1.24 -46.82 29.96
N SER A 657 -1.94 -46.17 29.02
CA SER A 657 -3.41 -46.11 29.01
C SER A 657 -3.99 -47.33 28.29
N GLN A 658 -5.14 -47.84 28.76
CA GLN A 658 -5.84 -48.93 28.06
C GLN A 658 -6.56 -48.38 26.83
N ASN A 659 -6.53 -49.15 25.73
CA ASN A 659 -6.77 -48.73 24.35
C ASN A 659 -5.77 -47.66 23.87
N PRO A 660 -4.77 -48.02 23.03
CA PRO A 660 -3.91 -47.02 22.41
C PRO A 660 -4.74 -46.21 21.41
N VAL A 661 -4.95 -44.92 21.70
CA VAL A 661 -5.51 -43.98 20.72
C VAL A 661 -4.50 -43.89 19.57
N PRO A 662 -4.89 -44.16 18.31
CA PRO A 662 -3.97 -44.19 17.19
C PRO A 662 -3.36 -42.81 16.94
N SER A 663 -2.17 -42.80 16.32
CA SER A 663 -1.52 -41.58 15.87
C SER A 663 -2.41 -40.81 14.90
N LEU A 664 -2.63 -39.53 15.17
CA LEU A 664 -3.41 -38.65 14.30
C LEU A 664 -2.49 -38.00 13.29
N VAL A 665 -2.52 -38.44 12.03
CA VAL A 665 -1.96 -37.64 10.93
C VAL A 665 -2.83 -36.40 10.78
N ILE A 666 -2.26 -35.21 10.97
CA ILE A 666 -2.97 -33.94 10.75
C ILE A 666 -2.81 -33.55 9.29
N ASP A 667 -1.56 -33.57 8.78
CA ASP A 667 -1.24 -33.25 7.40
C ASP A 667 0.05 -33.94 6.92
N THR A 668 0.05 -34.40 5.67
CA THR A 668 1.20 -34.91 4.92
C THR A 668 1.53 -34.04 3.70
N PHE A 669 0.77 -32.96 3.47
CA PHE A 669 0.88 -32.04 2.35
C PHE A 669 0.78 -32.70 0.97
N GLN A 670 0.23 -33.93 0.90
CA GLN A 670 -0.06 -34.66 -0.34
C GLN A 670 -1.23 -34.05 -1.13
N HIS A 671 -2.02 -33.17 -0.50
CA HIS A 671 -3.23 -32.58 -1.05
C HIS A 671 -3.15 -31.05 -0.97
N GLN A 672 -3.21 -30.39 -2.13
CA GLN A 672 -2.92 -28.96 -2.23
C GLN A 672 -3.92 -28.06 -1.47
N ILE A 673 -5.17 -28.50 -1.33
CA ILE A 673 -6.30 -27.67 -0.86
C ILE A 673 -6.82 -28.11 0.52
N HIS A 674 -6.47 -29.31 0.99
CA HIS A 674 -6.93 -29.87 2.25
C HIS A 674 -5.88 -30.78 2.89
N ASN A 675 -5.91 -30.89 4.21
CA ASN A 675 -5.09 -31.81 4.98
C ASN A 675 -5.71 -33.22 5.01
N ASP A 676 -5.01 -34.19 5.62
CA ASP A 676 -5.48 -35.57 5.81
C ASP A 676 -6.76 -35.70 6.66
N LEU A 677 -7.20 -34.62 7.34
CA LEU A 677 -8.47 -34.54 8.08
C LEU A 677 -9.63 -33.94 7.25
N GLY A 678 -9.38 -33.54 5.99
CA GLY A 678 -10.37 -32.91 5.11
C GLY A 678 -10.62 -31.42 5.36
N PHE A 679 -9.75 -30.77 6.15
CA PHE A 679 -9.79 -29.34 6.50
C PHE A 679 -8.80 -28.54 5.66
N TRP A 680 -9.02 -27.23 5.49
CA TRP A 680 -8.05 -26.36 4.82
C TRP A 680 -6.84 -26.12 5.74
N HIS A 681 -5.62 -26.01 5.18
CA HIS A 681 -4.35 -25.98 5.94
C HIS A 681 -3.52 -24.68 5.83
N GLY A 682 -3.82 -23.82 4.86
CA GLY A 682 -3.22 -22.50 4.78
C GLY A 682 -3.17 -21.88 3.39
N ILE A 683 -2.73 -20.63 3.34
CA ILE A 683 -2.41 -19.89 2.12
C ILE A 683 -0.95 -20.17 1.74
N GLY A 684 -0.72 -20.83 0.60
CA GLY A 684 0.62 -21.12 0.08
C GLY A 684 0.72 -22.47 -0.61
N GLU A 685 0.41 -22.52 -1.91
CA GLU A 685 0.66 -23.73 -2.72
C GLU A 685 2.18 -23.87 -2.98
N ASN A 686 2.73 -25.07 -2.75
CA ASN A 686 4.16 -25.43 -2.76
C ASN A 686 5.01 -24.75 -1.66
N LEU A 687 4.96 -25.30 -0.45
CA LEU A 687 5.64 -24.80 0.75
C LEU A 687 7.19 -24.88 0.69
N LYS A 688 7.81 -23.86 0.07
CA LYS A 688 8.81 -23.08 0.81
C LYS A 688 8.05 -22.09 1.69
N ILE A 689 8.26 -22.17 3.00
CA ILE A 689 7.72 -21.23 3.98
C ILE A 689 8.66 -20.04 4.06
N GLU A 690 8.21 -18.92 3.50
CA GLU A 690 8.82 -17.61 3.68
C GLU A 690 7.75 -16.67 4.29
N HIS A 691 7.68 -16.66 5.63
CA HIS A 691 7.15 -15.57 6.47
C HIS A 691 5.63 -15.25 6.59
N GLU A 692 4.66 -16.15 6.34
CA GLU A 692 3.27 -15.94 6.82
C GLU A 692 2.69 -17.13 7.64
N PRO A 693 1.67 -16.90 8.51
CA PRO A 693 1.12 -17.94 9.38
C PRO A 693 0.34 -19.04 8.66
N GLY A 694 0.67 -20.31 8.90
CA GLY A 694 -0.20 -21.45 8.53
C GLY A 694 -1.43 -21.55 9.44
N TRP A 695 -2.57 -22.01 8.91
CA TRP A 695 -3.84 -22.12 9.65
C TRP A 695 -4.63 -23.36 9.21
N PHE A 696 -4.88 -24.28 10.15
CA PHE A 696 -5.95 -25.27 9.96
C PHE A 696 -7.31 -24.66 10.35
N ASP A 697 -8.34 -24.88 9.54
CA ASP A 697 -9.74 -24.53 9.89
C ASP A 697 -10.68 -25.74 9.80
N ALA A 698 -11.14 -26.20 10.96
CA ALA A 698 -12.07 -27.32 11.07
C ALA A 698 -13.52 -26.82 11.14
N ARG A 699 -14.28 -27.08 10.06
CA ARG A 699 -15.73 -26.81 9.96
C ARG A 699 -16.61 -27.71 10.83
N SER A 700 -16.03 -28.38 11.84
CA SER A 700 -16.68 -29.33 12.73
C SER A 700 -15.86 -29.47 14.03
N CYS A 701 -16.51 -29.86 15.12
CA CYS A 701 -15.87 -29.85 16.44
C CYS A 701 -14.82 -30.95 16.60
N PHE A 702 -13.56 -30.54 16.58
CA PHE A 702 -12.39 -31.41 16.61
C PHE A 702 -11.59 -31.25 17.91
N SER A 703 -11.90 -32.10 18.89
CA SER A 703 -11.29 -32.11 20.22
C SER A 703 -9.96 -32.88 20.23
N LEU A 704 -8.89 -32.28 20.77
CA LEU A 704 -7.59 -32.94 20.96
C LEU A 704 -7.46 -33.67 22.31
N LEU A 705 -8.46 -33.59 23.20
CA LEU A 705 -8.46 -34.31 24.49
C LEU A 705 -8.07 -35.80 24.42
N PRO A 706 -8.48 -36.61 23.40
CA PRO A 706 -8.05 -38.01 23.31
C PRO A 706 -6.52 -38.20 23.17
N TRP A 707 -5.82 -37.16 22.72
CA TRP A 707 -4.37 -37.13 22.54
C TRP A 707 -3.64 -36.22 23.55
N GLN A 708 -4.29 -35.66 24.57
CA GLN A 708 -3.70 -34.63 25.46
C GLN A 708 -2.33 -34.99 26.11
N ASN A 709 -2.05 -36.29 26.27
CA ASN A 709 -0.80 -36.84 26.81
C ASN A 709 0.21 -37.30 25.74
N GLN A 710 0.01 -36.90 24.48
CA GLN A 710 0.83 -37.26 23.32
C GLN A 710 1.64 -36.06 22.79
N PHE A 711 2.43 -36.28 21.75
CA PHE A 711 3.37 -35.31 21.20
C PHE A 711 2.94 -34.89 19.79
N LEU A 712 2.85 -33.58 19.54
CA LEU A 712 2.85 -33.01 18.20
C LEU A 712 4.23 -33.26 17.58
N HIS A 713 4.25 -34.01 16.50
CA HIS A 713 5.44 -34.33 15.72
C HIS A 713 5.39 -33.57 14.38
N VAL A 714 6.50 -32.91 14.04
CA VAL A 714 6.64 -32.16 12.78
C VAL A 714 7.93 -32.56 12.08
N VAL A 715 7.81 -32.97 10.81
CA VAL A 715 8.93 -33.36 9.93
C VAL A 715 9.14 -32.28 8.88
N PHE A 716 10.37 -31.77 8.73
CA PHE A 716 10.70 -30.65 7.85
C PHE A 716 12.16 -30.67 7.40
N ASP A 717 12.51 -29.85 6.41
CA ASP A 717 13.88 -29.41 6.12
C ASP A 717 13.94 -27.88 6.23
N GLY A 718 15.02 -27.32 6.79
CA GLY A 718 15.20 -25.88 6.98
C GLY A 718 15.67 -25.51 8.39
N THR A 719 15.56 -24.23 8.76
CA THR A 719 15.88 -23.77 10.12
C THR A 719 14.71 -24.02 11.08
N ALA A 720 15.01 -24.22 12.36
CA ALA A 720 14.00 -24.39 13.42
C ALA A 720 13.59 -23.04 14.06
N ASP A 721 13.81 -21.94 13.34
CA ASP A 721 13.80 -20.58 13.86
C ASP A 721 12.45 -19.89 13.64
N PHE A 722 11.44 -20.58 14.19
CA PHE A 722 10.04 -20.22 14.15
C PHE A 722 9.32 -20.56 15.46
N THR A 723 8.07 -20.10 15.57
CA THR A 723 7.14 -20.40 16.64
C THR A 723 6.12 -21.42 16.16
N VAL A 724 5.86 -22.46 16.96
CA VAL A 724 4.68 -23.32 16.82
C VAL A 724 3.62 -22.85 17.82
N SER A 725 2.40 -22.65 17.35
CA SER A 725 1.24 -22.28 18.16
C SER A 725 0.12 -23.32 18.03
N LEU A 726 -0.68 -23.50 19.07
CA LEU A 726 -1.99 -24.16 18.99
C LEU A 726 -3.08 -23.13 19.33
N ASN A 727 -4.03 -22.90 18.42
CA ASN A 727 -5.14 -21.94 18.58
C ASN A 727 -6.46 -22.61 18.94
N GLU A 728 -7.32 -21.95 19.71
CA GLU A 728 -8.71 -22.39 20.01
C GLU A 728 -9.72 -21.76 19.01
N HIS A 729 -10.30 -22.48 18.03
CA HIS A 729 -11.11 -21.82 16.98
C HIS A 729 -12.30 -22.59 16.37
N ASN A 730 -13.54 -22.20 16.68
CA ASN A 730 -14.61 -21.84 15.72
C ASN A 730 -15.88 -21.39 16.47
N ALA A 731 -16.93 -21.01 15.74
CA ALA A 731 -18.23 -20.63 16.29
C ALA A 731 -19.16 -21.81 16.57
N ASP A 732 -19.11 -22.86 15.74
CA ASP A 732 -20.05 -23.98 15.73
C ASP A 732 -20.02 -24.81 17.03
N CYS A 733 -18.88 -24.84 17.72
CA CYS A 733 -18.74 -25.60 18.97
C CYS A 733 -19.27 -24.88 20.21
N ASN A 734 -19.43 -23.54 20.18
CA ASN A 734 -20.07 -22.81 21.28
C ASN A 734 -20.61 -21.44 20.82
N PRO A 735 -21.86 -21.36 20.32
CA PRO A 735 -22.45 -20.10 19.85
C PRO A 735 -22.70 -19.06 20.96
N GLN A 736 -22.45 -19.36 22.24
CA GLN A 736 -22.56 -18.40 23.35
C GLN A 736 -21.25 -17.64 23.64
N ARG A 737 -20.17 -17.87 22.88
CA ARG A 737 -18.84 -17.29 23.14
C ARG A 737 -18.31 -16.41 22.00
N SER A 738 -19.17 -15.57 21.44
CA SER A 738 -18.78 -14.58 20.42
C SER A 738 -18.05 -13.37 21.04
N PRO A 739 -16.98 -12.83 20.44
CA PRO A 739 -16.38 -13.23 19.18
C PRO A 739 -15.37 -14.35 19.40
N PHE A 740 -14.84 -14.87 18.30
CA PHE A 740 -13.98 -16.06 18.28
C PHE A 740 -12.54 -15.76 17.85
N PRO A 741 -11.82 -14.79 18.46
CA PRO A 741 -10.38 -14.70 18.27
C PRO A 741 -9.76 -15.93 18.94
N GLY A 742 -9.03 -16.73 18.17
CA GLY A 742 -8.32 -17.87 18.72
C GLY A 742 -7.30 -17.38 19.74
N VAL A 743 -7.22 -18.06 20.89
CA VAL A 743 -6.20 -17.78 21.91
C VAL A 743 -5.05 -18.78 21.70
N PRO A 744 -4.00 -18.47 20.92
CA PRO A 744 -2.83 -19.31 20.84
C PRO A 744 -2.10 -19.37 22.18
N ASP A 745 -1.73 -20.59 22.60
CA ASP A 745 -0.47 -20.76 23.30
C ASP A 745 0.63 -21.20 22.32
N SER A 746 1.88 -20.87 22.62
CA SER A 746 2.96 -20.93 21.62
C SER A 746 4.34 -21.24 22.21
N VAL A 747 5.14 -22.00 21.45
CA VAL A 747 6.48 -22.44 21.83
C VAL A 747 7.50 -22.23 20.69
N GLN A 748 8.74 -21.92 21.05
CA GLN A 748 9.85 -21.80 20.08
C GLN A 748 10.24 -23.20 19.57
N ALA A 749 10.25 -23.39 18.25
CA ALA A 749 10.47 -24.71 17.65
C ALA A 749 11.86 -25.28 17.96
N SER A 750 12.92 -24.49 17.78
CA SER A 750 14.33 -24.89 18.01
C SER A 750 14.63 -25.54 19.38
N ARG A 751 13.81 -25.32 20.41
CA ARG A 751 13.92 -26.05 21.70
C ARG A 751 13.61 -27.55 21.60
N TYR A 752 12.69 -27.96 20.74
CA TYR A 752 12.16 -29.34 20.65
C TYR A 752 12.79 -30.15 19.52
N LEU A 753 13.92 -29.66 18.99
CA LEU A 753 14.59 -30.12 17.79
C LEU A 753 15.44 -31.37 18.04
N MET A 754 15.12 -32.47 17.36
CA MET A 754 15.93 -33.68 17.40
C MET A 754 17.03 -33.62 16.32
N ARG A 755 18.27 -33.30 16.70
CA ARG A 755 19.43 -33.28 15.80
C ARG A 755 20.06 -34.68 15.69
N THR A 756 20.15 -35.25 14.48
CA THR A 756 20.91 -36.49 14.22
C THR A 756 22.38 -36.18 13.95
N LYS A 757 23.27 -37.17 14.18
CA LYS A 757 24.74 -36.97 14.14
C LYS A 757 25.35 -36.56 12.79
N PHE A 758 24.61 -36.67 11.68
CA PHE A 758 25.12 -36.30 10.36
C PHE A 758 24.93 -34.81 10.02
N HIS A 759 24.19 -34.04 10.83
CA HIS A 759 23.95 -32.60 10.63
C HIS A 759 24.94 -31.67 11.34
N ALA A 760 26.18 -32.10 11.56
CA ALA A 760 27.20 -31.30 12.26
C ALA A 760 28.07 -30.46 11.31
N ASP A 761 28.27 -29.20 11.70
CA ASP A 761 29.27 -28.22 11.25
C ASP A 761 29.10 -27.54 9.88
N GLY A 762 28.33 -26.44 9.90
CA GLY A 762 28.28 -25.40 8.88
C GLY A 762 28.24 -23.99 9.48
N ASN A 763 29.23 -23.64 10.31
CA ASN A 763 29.36 -22.41 11.11
C ASN A 763 28.28 -22.18 12.18
N GLU A 764 28.61 -22.53 13.43
CA GLU A 764 28.20 -21.74 14.59
C GLU A 764 29.28 -21.84 15.68
N LYS A 765 29.80 -20.70 16.15
CA LYS A 765 30.84 -20.60 17.19
C LYS A 765 30.58 -19.40 18.10
N ASP A 766 29.37 -19.35 18.65
CA ASP A 766 29.15 -18.45 19.77
C ASP A 766 29.86 -18.92 21.03
N LYS A 767 30.39 -17.94 21.74
CA LYS A 767 31.05 -18.09 23.03
C LYS A 767 30.01 -17.85 24.10
N ASP A 768 30.18 -18.47 25.26
CA ASP A 768 29.59 -17.92 26.47
C ASP A 768 30.45 -18.20 27.71
N CYS A 769 30.09 -17.50 28.79
CA CYS A 769 30.56 -17.57 30.17
C CYS A 769 31.95 -16.95 30.44
N THR A 770 31.93 -15.99 31.38
CA THR A 770 33.07 -15.20 31.85
C THR A 770 33.67 -15.78 33.14
N GLY A 771 34.95 -15.47 33.44
CA GLY A 771 35.61 -16.06 34.61
C GLY A 771 36.98 -15.48 35.01
N GLY A 772 36.99 -14.32 35.66
CA GLY A 772 37.92 -14.01 36.77
C GLY A 772 39.42 -13.74 36.51
N SER A 773 39.77 -12.45 36.53
CA SER A 773 41.04 -11.88 37.06
C SER A 773 42.35 -11.99 36.24
N PRO A 774 43.37 -11.12 36.49
CA PRO A 774 44.41 -10.82 35.49
C PRO A 774 45.88 -11.08 35.92
N ALA A 775 46.74 -11.49 34.98
CA ALA A 775 48.21 -11.37 35.10
C ALA A 775 48.95 -11.36 33.73
N GLU A 776 49.81 -10.35 33.57
CA GLU A 776 51.11 -10.24 32.87
C GLU A 776 51.53 -11.16 31.66
N ALA A 777 51.81 -10.46 30.54
CA ALA A 777 53.08 -10.46 29.77
C ALA A 777 53.55 -11.62 28.82
N GLN A 778 53.58 -11.26 27.52
CA GLN A 778 54.63 -11.50 26.49
C GLN A 778 54.70 -12.82 25.64
N PRO A 779 55.30 -12.78 24.41
CA PRO A 779 55.30 -13.83 23.35
C PRO A 779 56.64 -14.66 23.32
N PRO A 780 57.05 -15.52 22.32
CA PRO A 780 56.63 -15.63 20.89
C PRO A 780 56.76 -17.00 20.11
N GLN A 781 56.48 -16.95 18.78
CA GLN A 781 57.18 -17.58 17.61
C GLN A 781 57.00 -19.04 17.09
N ASP A 782 56.81 -19.10 15.74
CA ASP A 782 57.42 -19.95 14.67
C ASP A 782 57.15 -21.47 14.39
N GLN A 783 56.72 -21.73 13.12
CA GLN A 783 57.25 -22.71 12.10
C GLN A 783 57.22 -24.26 12.34
N THR A 784 57.22 -25.20 11.36
CA THR A 784 56.96 -25.25 9.87
C THR A 784 56.76 -26.70 9.33
N VAL A 785 55.74 -26.90 8.46
CA VAL A 785 55.65 -27.63 7.15
C VAL A 785 56.38 -29.00 6.85
N LEU A 786 55.73 -29.83 5.99
CA LEU A 786 56.20 -30.96 5.13
C LEU A 786 56.11 -32.41 5.69
N GLY A 787 55.70 -33.46 4.94
CA GLY A 787 54.97 -33.53 3.65
C GLY A 787 55.22 -34.80 2.77
N ASN A 788 54.21 -35.25 2.00
CA ASN A 788 54.28 -36.20 0.84
C ASN A 788 54.67 -37.70 1.11
N LYS A 789 54.38 -38.73 0.28
CA LYS A 789 53.73 -38.87 -1.07
C LYS A 789 53.30 -40.34 -1.38
N HIS A 790 52.50 -40.53 -2.45
CA HIS A 790 52.40 -41.66 -3.43
C HIS A 790 51.08 -42.47 -3.61
N ASP A 791 51.03 -43.15 -4.77
CA ASP A 791 49.94 -43.48 -5.73
C ASP A 791 50.57 -44.46 -6.78
N PRO A 792 49.91 -45.26 -7.69
CA PRO A 792 48.48 -45.48 -8.01
C PRO A 792 48.03 -46.98 -8.23
N ASP A 793 46.79 -47.16 -8.73
CA ASP A 793 46.36 -47.99 -9.90
C ASP A 793 45.51 -49.31 -9.76
N ARG A 794 44.36 -49.33 -10.48
CA ARG A 794 43.59 -50.43 -11.16
C ARG A 794 42.55 -51.40 -10.50
N CYS A 795 41.27 -51.14 -10.89
CA CYS A 795 40.31 -52.01 -11.62
C CYS A 795 39.33 -53.04 -10.95
N ASN A 796 38.03 -52.73 -11.11
CA ASN A 796 36.78 -53.50 -11.34
C ASN A 796 36.62 -55.02 -11.02
N VAL A 797 35.45 -55.38 -10.45
CA VAL A 797 34.36 -56.20 -11.07
C VAL A 797 32.98 -55.66 -10.59
N ASP A 798 31.90 -55.98 -11.29
CA ASP A 798 30.55 -55.36 -11.29
C ASP A 798 29.50 -55.89 -10.25
N SER A 799 28.37 -55.14 -10.12
CA SER A 799 26.98 -55.52 -9.72
C SER A 799 26.74 -56.47 -8.52
N ASP A 800 25.82 -56.19 -7.57
CA ASP A 800 24.37 -56.10 -7.82
C ASP A 800 23.56 -55.57 -6.59
N SER A 801 22.24 -55.40 -6.75
CA SER A 801 21.18 -55.27 -5.70
C SER A 801 21.04 -54.01 -4.81
N GLN A 802 20.16 -53.09 -5.26
CA GLN A 802 19.12 -52.35 -4.50
C GLN A 802 19.30 -51.99 -3.01
N ALA A 803 19.47 -50.69 -2.73
CA ALA A 803 18.48 -49.85 -2.02
C ALA A 803 18.91 -48.36 -2.05
N PRO A 804 17.99 -47.37 -2.27
CA PRO A 804 18.32 -45.96 -2.12
C PRO A 804 18.35 -45.57 -0.63
N ALA A 805 19.46 -44.98 -0.17
CA ALA A 805 19.52 -44.40 1.17
C ALA A 805 18.64 -43.15 1.24
N SER A 806 17.69 -43.12 2.17
CA SER A 806 16.90 -41.94 2.48
C SER A 806 17.76 -40.87 3.13
N LEU A 807 17.64 -39.61 2.69
CA LEU A 807 18.05 -38.48 3.53
C LEU A 807 17.17 -38.50 4.79
N GLU A 808 17.80 -38.54 5.96
CA GLU A 808 17.11 -38.26 7.23
C GLU A 808 16.69 -36.77 7.22
N ARG A 809 15.44 -36.51 7.59
CA ARG A 809 14.86 -35.15 7.66
C ARG A 809 14.92 -34.63 9.08
N THR A 810 14.65 -33.34 9.26
CA THR A 810 14.63 -32.70 10.57
C THR A 810 13.30 -32.97 11.29
N GLU A 811 13.35 -33.31 12.58
CA GLU A 811 12.17 -33.68 13.38
C GLU A 811 12.03 -32.83 14.66
N LEU A 812 10.79 -32.50 15.02
CA LEU A 812 10.39 -31.77 16.23
C LEU A 812 9.37 -32.59 17.04
N PHE A 813 9.57 -32.72 18.36
CA PHE A 813 8.63 -33.42 19.24
C PHE A 813 8.17 -32.53 20.40
N ILE A 814 6.94 -32.00 20.31
CA ILE A 814 6.38 -31.05 21.27
C ILE A 814 5.22 -31.70 22.04
N PRO A 815 5.27 -31.83 23.39
CA PRO A 815 4.13 -32.35 24.16
C PRO A 815 2.90 -31.45 24.01
N LEU A 816 1.72 -32.03 23.79
CA LEU A 816 0.48 -31.23 23.69
C LEU A 816 0.13 -30.53 25.01
N SER A 817 0.53 -31.10 26.15
CA SER A 817 0.48 -30.47 27.48
C SER A 817 1.33 -29.19 27.60
N HIS A 818 2.24 -28.91 26.66
CA HIS A 818 3.00 -27.65 26.66
C HIS A 818 2.22 -26.47 26.08
N PHE A 819 1.02 -26.68 25.54
CA PHE A 819 0.13 -25.60 25.10
C PHE A 819 -1.01 -25.41 26.12
N ASN A 820 -1.02 -24.26 26.79
CA ASN A 820 -2.04 -23.87 27.76
C ASN A 820 -3.30 -23.36 27.07
N ILE A 821 -3.99 -24.28 26.39
CA ILE A 821 -5.25 -24.07 25.68
C ILE A 821 -6.29 -25.12 26.08
N ASP A 822 -7.56 -24.80 25.86
CA ASP A 822 -8.68 -25.71 26.04
C ASP A 822 -8.79 -26.68 24.86
N GLN A 823 -8.06 -27.78 24.96
CA GLN A 823 -8.03 -28.88 23.97
C GLN A 823 -9.40 -29.57 23.76
N SER A 824 -10.45 -29.19 24.51
CA SER A 824 -11.82 -29.67 24.27
C SER A 824 -12.49 -29.02 23.06
N ARG A 825 -12.06 -27.80 22.70
CA ARG A 825 -12.53 -27.05 21.53
C ARG A 825 -11.70 -27.42 20.29
N VAL A 826 -12.12 -26.94 19.11
CA VAL A 826 -11.33 -27.06 17.88
C VAL A 826 -9.95 -26.46 18.09
N VAL A 827 -8.92 -27.25 17.79
CA VAL A 827 -7.53 -26.83 17.83
C VAL A 827 -6.93 -26.80 16.44
N SER A 828 -6.23 -25.71 16.10
CA SER A 828 -5.42 -25.62 14.88
C SER A 828 -3.95 -25.39 15.21
N VAL A 829 -3.05 -26.06 14.48
CA VAL A 829 -1.60 -25.84 14.56
C VAL A 829 -1.21 -24.68 13.63
N SER A 830 -0.41 -23.74 14.12
CA SER A 830 0.10 -22.62 13.32
C SER A 830 1.61 -22.48 13.44
N PHE A 831 2.28 -22.41 12.30
CA PHE A 831 3.70 -22.07 12.20
C PHE A 831 3.80 -20.56 11.94
N THR A 832 4.41 -19.82 12.87
CA THR A 832 4.36 -18.35 12.92
C THR A 832 5.68 -17.78 13.42
N GLY A 833 5.85 -16.45 13.45
CA GLY A 833 6.99 -15.83 14.14
C GLY A 833 8.34 -16.29 13.60
N PHE A 834 8.51 -16.24 12.28
CA PHE A 834 9.75 -16.57 11.57
C PHE A 834 10.74 -15.41 11.65
N TYR A 835 11.94 -15.65 12.21
CA TYR A 835 12.99 -14.62 12.42
C TYR A 835 14.26 -14.84 11.59
N THR A 836 14.23 -15.74 10.60
CA THR A 836 15.28 -15.90 9.58
C THR A 836 14.65 -16.03 8.20
N THR A 837 15.33 -15.55 7.16
CA THR A 837 14.94 -15.72 5.74
C THR A 837 15.43 -17.06 5.15
N ALA A 838 15.86 -18.01 5.97
CA ALA A 838 16.25 -19.33 5.49
C ALA A 838 14.99 -20.14 5.11
N PRO A 839 14.99 -20.83 3.96
CA PRO A 839 13.82 -21.56 3.49
C PRO A 839 13.51 -22.75 4.39
N LEU A 840 12.22 -22.96 4.64
CA LEU A 840 11.67 -24.04 5.46
C LEU A 840 10.61 -24.81 4.66
N THR A 841 10.68 -26.13 4.61
CA THR A 841 9.68 -27.00 3.96
C THR A 841 9.20 -28.05 4.94
N ILE A 842 7.92 -28.01 5.31
CA ILE A 842 7.28 -29.00 6.18
C ILE A 842 6.69 -30.12 5.32
N TYR A 843 6.91 -31.37 5.74
CA TYR A 843 6.45 -32.58 5.03
C TYR A 843 5.42 -33.40 5.79
N ARG A 844 5.37 -33.29 7.13
CA ARG A 844 4.37 -33.99 7.95
C ARG A 844 4.11 -33.25 9.25
N VAL A 845 2.85 -33.19 9.64
CA VAL A 845 2.37 -32.75 10.95
C VAL A 845 1.43 -33.84 11.46
N GLU A 846 1.73 -34.40 12.63
CA GLU A 846 0.96 -35.51 13.20
C GLU A 846 1.05 -35.50 14.74
N ILE A 847 0.24 -36.33 15.39
CA ILE A 847 0.30 -36.56 16.84
C ILE A 847 0.70 -38.01 17.08
N VAL A 848 1.77 -38.22 17.85
CA VAL A 848 2.37 -39.53 18.15
C VAL A 848 2.40 -39.80 19.65
N SER A 849 2.20 -41.07 20.02
CA SER A 849 2.17 -41.52 21.42
C SER A 849 3.55 -41.78 22.03
N THR A 850 4.62 -41.73 21.23
CA THR A 850 6.00 -42.03 21.63
C THR A 850 7.00 -41.12 20.91
N VAL A 851 8.11 -40.80 21.59
CA VAL A 851 9.28 -40.09 21.04
C VAL A 851 10.47 -41.04 21.00
N PRO A 852 11.40 -40.95 20.03
CA PRO A 852 12.59 -41.81 19.98
C PRO A 852 13.41 -41.78 21.29
N PRO A 853 13.94 -42.92 21.76
CA PRO A 853 14.71 -42.98 23.00
C PRO A 853 16.01 -42.14 22.87
N PRO A 854 16.50 -41.52 23.97
CA PRO A 854 17.79 -40.83 23.96
C PRO A 854 18.90 -41.82 23.62
N SER A 855 19.64 -41.53 22.56
CA SER A 855 20.63 -42.45 21.98
C SER A 855 21.82 -41.70 21.37
N ALA A 856 22.91 -42.42 21.13
CA ALA A 856 24.08 -41.87 20.47
C ALA A 856 23.84 -41.43 19.00
N ALA A 857 22.67 -41.71 18.41
CA ALA A 857 22.31 -41.31 17.05
C ALA A 857 21.58 -39.94 17.01
N ASN A 858 20.61 -39.73 17.90
CA ASN A 858 19.85 -38.48 18.07
C ASN A 858 20.47 -37.54 19.12
N ASN A 859 21.80 -37.57 19.25
CA ASN A 859 22.57 -36.75 20.20
C ASN A 859 22.07 -36.78 21.67
N ASN A 860 21.55 -37.92 22.12
CA ASN A 860 20.89 -38.12 23.42
C ASN A 860 19.70 -37.15 23.67
N PHE A 861 18.97 -36.77 22.61
CA PHE A 861 17.82 -35.86 22.68
C PHE A 861 16.85 -36.22 23.82
N ARG A 862 16.45 -35.20 24.58
CA ARG A 862 15.40 -35.26 25.60
C ARG A 862 14.47 -34.06 25.41
N ILE A 863 13.19 -34.27 25.64
CA ILE A 863 12.18 -33.21 25.56
C ILE A 863 12.46 -32.18 26.67
N PRO A 864 12.65 -30.88 26.34
CA PRO A 864 12.89 -29.86 27.35
C PRO A 864 11.59 -29.50 28.09
N GLY A 865 11.69 -29.05 29.33
CA GLY A 865 10.55 -28.48 30.06
C GLY A 865 9.97 -27.24 29.35
N LYS A 866 8.65 -27.04 29.50
CA LYS A 866 7.96 -25.82 29.08
C LYS A 866 8.52 -24.62 29.86
N LEU A 867 8.86 -23.53 29.17
CA LEU A 867 9.19 -22.26 29.83
C LEU A 867 7.93 -21.51 30.29
N PRO A 868 8.04 -20.67 31.33
CA PRO A 868 7.08 -19.60 31.58
C PRO A 868 6.82 -18.79 30.31
N SER A 869 5.56 -18.39 30.09
CA SER A 869 5.12 -17.69 28.88
C SER A 869 3.97 -16.75 29.25
N GLY A 870 4.00 -15.51 28.75
CA GLY A 870 2.90 -14.57 28.95
C GLY A 870 1.60 -15.07 28.32
N THR A 871 0.47 -14.83 28.99
CA THR A 871 -0.86 -15.23 28.55
C THR A 871 -1.42 -14.22 27.56
N LEU A 872 -1.78 -14.64 26.35
CA LEU A 872 -2.46 -13.78 25.39
C LEU A 872 -3.92 -13.56 25.81
N VAL A 873 -4.34 -12.30 25.80
CA VAL A 873 -5.65 -11.84 26.23
C VAL A 873 -6.32 -11.07 25.10
N LEU A 874 -7.45 -11.60 24.63
CA LEU A 874 -8.24 -11.05 23.52
C LEU A 874 -9.66 -10.64 23.93
N ARG A 875 -10.09 -10.98 25.16
CA ARG A 875 -11.44 -10.73 25.68
C ARG A 875 -11.44 -10.50 27.19
N CYS A 876 -12.45 -9.81 27.69
CA CYS A 876 -12.72 -9.71 29.13
C CYS A 876 -13.12 -11.07 29.73
N LYS A 877 -12.78 -11.27 31.01
CA LYS A 877 -13.30 -12.38 31.83
C LYS A 877 -14.64 -11.99 32.46
N ARG A 878 -14.77 -10.73 32.90
CA ARG A 878 -15.98 -10.20 33.54
C ARG A 878 -17.15 -10.14 32.53
N PRO A 879 -18.33 -10.71 32.84
CA PRO A 879 -19.49 -10.62 31.97
C PRO A 879 -20.00 -9.18 31.83
N ASN A 880 -20.64 -8.87 30.70
CA ASN A 880 -21.23 -7.56 30.35
C ASN A 880 -20.28 -6.36 30.49
N SER A 881 -18.96 -6.60 30.38
CA SER A 881 -17.93 -5.58 30.37
C SER A 881 -17.40 -5.31 28.96
N PHE A 882 -16.77 -4.15 28.79
CA PHE A 882 -15.98 -3.78 27.62
C PHE A 882 -14.76 -2.99 28.08
N ALA A 883 -13.60 -3.16 27.45
CA ALA A 883 -12.42 -2.34 27.71
C ALA A 883 -11.83 -1.72 26.45
N PHE A 884 -11.39 -0.47 26.57
CA PHE A 884 -10.56 0.19 25.57
C PHE A 884 -9.11 0.19 26.05
N GLY A 885 -8.23 -0.43 25.25
CA GLY A 885 -6.82 -0.11 25.20
C GLY A 885 -6.61 1.10 24.29
N ILE A 886 -5.89 2.11 24.77
CA ILE A 886 -5.43 3.22 23.94
C ILE A 886 -3.91 3.06 23.80
N ASP A 887 -3.46 2.89 22.56
CA ASP A 887 -2.12 2.43 22.20
C ASP A 887 -1.50 3.43 21.22
N ASP A 888 -0.32 3.95 21.52
CA ASP A 888 0.27 5.14 20.87
C ASP A 888 -0.58 6.42 20.86
N GLY A 889 0.08 7.54 20.59
CA GLY A 889 -0.59 8.78 20.25
C GLY A 889 0.33 9.98 20.13
N GLN A 890 -0.25 11.15 19.84
CA GLN A 890 0.49 12.40 19.67
C GLN A 890 0.12 13.43 20.75
N PRO A 891 1.07 14.23 21.27
CA PRO A 891 0.79 15.19 22.36
C PRO A 891 -0.33 16.18 22.03
N ARG A 892 -0.48 16.57 20.75
CA ARG A 892 -1.50 17.51 20.27
C ARG A 892 -2.94 17.06 20.53
N PHE A 893 -3.22 15.76 20.56
CA PHE A 893 -4.57 15.22 20.80
C PHE A 893 -4.80 14.78 22.25
N ALA A 894 -3.75 14.73 23.08
CA ALA A 894 -3.82 14.19 24.43
C ALA A 894 -4.86 14.91 25.33
N GLN A 895 -4.97 16.23 25.21
CA GLN A 895 -5.98 17.04 25.93
C GLN A 895 -7.41 16.78 25.44
N GLU A 896 -7.60 16.51 24.15
CA GLU A 896 -8.90 16.20 23.56
C GLU A 896 -9.38 14.79 23.97
N VAL A 897 -8.48 13.80 23.93
CA VAL A 897 -8.73 12.45 24.45
C VAL A 897 -9.08 12.49 25.94
N MET A 898 -8.33 13.24 26.76
CA MET A 898 -8.64 13.44 28.18
C MET A 898 -10.06 14.02 28.37
N LYS A 899 -10.38 15.09 27.64
CA LYS A 899 -11.70 15.73 27.67
C LYS A 899 -12.81 14.73 27.32
N ILE A 900 -12.67 14.00 26.21
CA ILE A 900 -13.65 13.00 25.75
C ILE A 900 -13.88 11.92 26.81
N LEU A 901 -12.82 11.41 27.44
CA LEU A 901 -12.91 10.35 28.44
C LEU A 901 -13.60 10.80 29.74
N ASP A 902 -13.41 12.06 30.16
CA ASP A 902 -14.12 12.63 31.31
C ASP A 902 -15.56 13.07 30.96
N GLU A 903 -15.82 13.62 29.77
CA GLU A 903 -17.19 13.92 29.29
C GLU A 903 -18.04 12.66 29.12
N GLU A 904 -17.45 11.56 28.64
CA GLU A 904 -18.11 10.25 28.60
C GLU A 904 -18.10 9.53 29.96
N ASN A 905 -17.40 10.04 30.97
CA ASN A 905 -17.22 9.40 32.28
C ASN A 905 -16.82 7.92 32.18
N VAL A 906 -15.73 7.64 31.45
CA VAL A 906 -15.16 6.29 31.31
C VAL A 906 -13.71 6.24 31.76
N ARG A 907 -13.28 5.05 32.19
CA ARG A 907 -11.87 4.75 32.53
C ARG A 907 -11.36 3.66 31.61
N VAL A 908 -10.16 3.87 31.09
CA VAL A 908 -9.53 3.07 30.04
C VAL A 908 -8.10 2.73 30.42
N THR A 909 -7.42 1.93 29.59
CA THR A 909 -6.03 1.52 29.80
C THR A 909 -5.15 2.09 28.69
N PHE A 910 -4.16 2.90 29.05
CA PHE A 910 -3.15 3.40 28.10
C PHE A 910 -1.95 2.46 28.06
N PHE A 911 -1.51 2.10 26.86
CA PHE A 911 -0.24 1.44 26.61
C PHE A 911 0.78 2.48 26.17
N VAL A 912 1.95 2.50 26.82
CA VAL A 912 2.88 3.63 26.69
C VAL A 912 4.28 3.16 26.34
N VAL A 913 4.82 3.71 25.26
CA VAL A 913 6.18 3.48 24.76
C VAL A 913 7.20 4.07 25.73
N GLY A 914 8.13 3.25 26.24
CA GLY A 914 9.11 3.65 27.26
C GLY A 914 9.97 4.85 26.87
N ALA A 915 10.42 4.96 25.62
CA ALA A 915 11.18 6.11 25.14
C ALA A 915 10.36 7.42 25.15
N GLY A 916 9.04 7.36 24.94
CA GLY A 916 8.15 8.53 24.97
C GLY A 916 8.05 9.20 26.33
N LEU A 917 8.25 8.44 27.42
CA LEU A 917 8.31 8.97 28.79
C LEU A 917 9.66 9.64 29.12
N ARG A 918 10.72 9.33 28.35
CA ARG A 918 12.04 9.96 28.50
C ARG A 918 12.15 11.31 27.77
N ASP A 919 11.32 11.55 26.76
CA ASP A 919 11.27 12.84 26.09
C ASP A 919 10.45 13.86 26.91
N HIS A 920 11.17 14.66 27.70
CA HIS A 920 10.58 15.76 28.46
C HIS A 920 9.92 16.84 27.59
N SER A 921 10.24 16.96 26.29
CA SER A 921 9.64 17.95 25.39
C SER A 921 8.21 17.58 24.96
N SER A 922 7.89 16.28 24.89
CA SER A 922 6.53 15.77 24.65
C SER A 922 5.53 16.08 25.77
N ASN A 923 6.03 16.34 26.99
CA ASN A 923 5.26 16.43 28.23
C ASN A 923 4.44 15.16 28.60
N PHE A 924 4.65 14.02 27.93
CA PHE A 924 3.84 12.80 28.11
C PHE A 924 3.85 12.27 29.55
N THR A 925 5.00 12.30 30.23
CA THR A 925 5.12 11.82 31.63
C THR A 925 4.19 12.55 32.59
N ASN A 926 3.93 13.85 32.37
CA ASN A 926 2.97 14.60 33.17
C ASN A 926 1.52 14.32 32.75
N PHE A 927 1.26 14.14 31.45
CA PHE A 927 -0.05 13.73 30.94
C PHE A 927 -0.49 12.38 31.53
N TYR A 928 0.34 11.35 31.47
CA TYR A 928 -0.01 10.04 32.01
C TYR A 928 -0.13 10.03 33.54
N LYS A 929 0.65 10.86 34.26
CA LYS A 929 0.46 11.10 35.71
C LYS A 929 -0.90 11.73 36.03
N ASP A 930 -1.37 12.68 35.21
CA ASP A 930 -2.72 13.24 35.36
C ASP A 930 -3.79 12.16 35.09
N MET A 931 -3.67 11.40 33.99
CA MET A 931 -4.60 10.29 33.69
C MET A 931 -4.61 9.20 34.79
N MET A 932 -3.46 8.89 35.40
CA MET A 932 -3.39 8.03 36.60
C MET A 932 -4.14 8.64 37.78
N SER A 933 -3.97 9.93 38.05
CA SER A 933 -4.66 10.63 39.15
C SER A 933 -6.18 10.64 38.99
N ARG A 934 -6.66 10.65 37.73
CA ARG A 934 -8.09 10.52 37.37
C ARG A 934 -8.60 9.08 37.43
N GLY A 935 -7.72 8.10 37.64
CA GLY A 935 -8.06 6.69 37.84
C GLY A 935 -7.97 5.80 36.58
N HIS A 936 -7.39 6.28 35.49
CA HIS A 936 -7.09 5.44 34.32
C HIS A 936 -5.95 4.46 34.63
N GLN A 937 -5.86 3.37 33.87
CA GLN A 937 -4.74 2.43 33.97
C GLN A 937 -3.64 2.85 32.99
N ILE A 938 -2.38 2.74 33.41
CA ILE A 938 -1.22 2.79 32.52
C ILE A 938 -0.59 1.40 32.49
N ALA A 939 -0.18 0.94 31.32
CA ALA A 939 0.32 -0.39 31.04
C ALA A 939 1.50 -0.34 30.05
N LEU A 940 2.27 -1.42 30.02
CA LEU A 940 3.56 -1.46 29.30
C LEU A 940 3.34 -1.60 27.80
N HIS A 941 4.13 -0.86 27.03
CA HIS A 941 4.44 -1.15 25.63
C HIS A 941 5.96 -1.37 25.52
N SER A 942 6.45 -1.87 24.38
CA SER A 942 7.90 -1.94 24.11
C SER A 942 8.56 -0.56 24.22
N ASN A 943 9.83 -0.51 24.59
CA ASN A 943 10.56 0.72 24.86
C ASN A 943 10.77 1.64 23.63
N THR A 944 11.07 1.13 22.42
CA THR A 944 11.30 1.91 21.19
C THR A 944 10.34 1.63 20.03
N HIS A 945 9.34 0.75 20.22
CA HIS A 945 8.38 0.32 19.18
C HIS A 945 8.92 -0.56 18.03
N PRO A 946 9.86 -1.51 18.26
CA PRO A 946 10.27 -2.46 17.22
C PRO A 946 9.32 -3.65 17.13
N LYS A 947 9.19 -4.25 15.94
CA LYS A 947 8.48 -5.53 15.77
C LYS A 947 9.19 -6.66 16.53
N MET A 948 8.78 -6.91 17.78
CA MET A 948 9.50 -7.73 18.76
C MET A 948 9.94 -9.12 18.26
N GLU A 949 9.05 -9.90 17.62
CA GLU A 949 9.39 -11.23 17.07
C GLU A 949 10.27 -11.18 15.80
N SER A 950 10.57 -10.00 15.26
CA SER A 950 11.51 -9.80 14.15
C SER A 950 12.84 -9.18 14.59
N LEU A 951 13.08 -9.03 15.90
CA LEU A 951 14.40 -8.70 16.44
C LEU A 951 15.34 -9.92 16.30
N PRO A 952 16.55 -9.78 15.71
CA PRO A 952 17.48 -10.89 15.53
C PRO A 952 17.80 -11.70 16.81
N THR A 953 18.17 -11.06 17.92
CA THR A 953 18.62 -11.77 19.14
C THR A 953 17.59 -11.72 20.28
N MET A 954 17.74 -12.60 21.28
CA MET A 954 16.94 -12.53 22.51
C MET A 954 17.28 -11.27 23.32
N ASP A 955 18.57 -10.93 23.39
CA ASP A 955 19.10 -9.77 24.11
C ASP A 955 18.42 -8.46 23.67
N GLN A 956 18.09 -8.32 22.37
CA GLN A 956 17.36 -7.17 21.84
C GLN A 956 15.88 -7.12 22.26
N ILE A 957 15.24 -8.28 22.45
CA ILE A 957 13.90 -8.39 23.04
C ILE A 957 13.98 -8.00 24.53
N ASP A 958 15.06 -8.38 25.21
CA ASP A 958 15.28 -8.11 26.63
C ASP A 958 15.59 -6.65 26.91
N ASP A 959 16.49 -6.01 26.14
CA ASP A 959 16.75 -4.57 26.16
C ASP A 959 15.46 -3.75 26.09
N GLU A 960 14.54 -4.16 25.22
CA GLU A 960 13.25 -3.52 25.01
C GLU A 960 12.24 -3.71 26.16
N ILE A 961 12.36 -4.80 26.91
CA ILE A 961 11.55 -5.07 28.10
C ILE A 961 12.16 -4.40 29.34
N GLU A 962 13.46 -4.58 29.57
CA GLU A 962 14.19 -4.02 30.71
C GLU A 962 14.18 -2.49 30.70
N GLN A 963 14.43 -1.84 29.55
CA GLN A 963 14.37 -0.38 29.48
C GLN A 963 12.96 0.16 29.72
N THR A 964 11.91 -0.50 29.21
CA THR A 964 10.53 -0.04 29.43
C THR A 964 10.14 -0.17 30.90
N LEU A 965 10.51 -1.29 31.56
CA LEU A 965 10.30 -1.51 32.99
C LEU A 965 11.09 -0.52 33.86
N HIS A 966 12.35 -0.24 33.51
CA HIS A 966 13.16 0.76 34.20
C HIS A 966 12.53 2.16 34.11
N VAL A 967 12.08 2.58 32.92
CA VAL A 967 11.45 3.89 32.72
C VAL A 967 10.11 3.99 33.44
N PHE A 968 9.27 2.95 33.43
CA PHE A 968 8.00 2.98 34.19
C PHE A 968 8.23 3.10 35.70
N ARG A 969 9.22 2.41 36.24
CA ARG A 969 9.63 2.53 37.65
C ARG A 969 10.18 3.92 37.98
N HIS A 970 11.01 4.51 37.11
CA HIS A 970 11.65 5.81 37.35
C HIS A 970 10.71 7.01 37.11
N GLU A 971 10.09 7.07 35.94
CA GLU A 971 9.28 8.22 35.51
C GLU A 971 7.88 8.21 36.10
N LEU A 972 7.22 7.06 36.17
CA LEU A 972 5.82 6.95 36.61
C LEU A 972 5.65 6.37 38.02
N GLY A 973 6.66 5.67 38.56
CA GLY A 973 6.61 5.06 39.89
C GLY A 973 5.70 3.84 39.98
N ILE A 974 5.49 3.12 38.86
CA ILE A 974 4.58 1.97 38.77
C ILE A 974 5.25 0.73 38.19
N GLU A 975 4.65 -0.42 38.49
CA GLU A 975 4.84 -1.69 37.79
C GLU A 975 3.50 -2.14 37.20
N SER A 976 3.51 -2.94 36.14
CA SER A 976 2.30 -3.47 35.54
C SER A 976 2.57 -4.86 34.95
N GLN A 977 1.63 -5.79 35.17
CA GLN A 977 1.64 -7.10 34.51
C GLN A 977 1.01 -7.08 33.10
N TYR A 978 0.49 -5.93 32.67
CA TYR A 978 -0.19 -5.77 31.39
C TYR A 978 0.78 -5.21 30.35
N PHE A 979 0.97 -5.95 29.26
CA PHE A 979 1.84 -5.59 28.15
C PHE A 979 1.07 -5.64 26.82
N ARG A 980 1.14 -4.57 26.04
CA ARG A 980 0.68 -4.55 24.66
C ARG A 980 1.93 -4.64 23.77
N PRO A 981 2.06 -5.66 22.90
CA PRO A 981 3.12 -5.69 21.91
C PRO A 981 2.88 -4.62 20.84
N PRO A 982 3.90 -4.25 20.06
CA PRO A 982 3.76 -3.44 18.83
C PRO A 982 2.87 -4.07 17.73
N TYR A 983 3.10 -3.66 16.49
CA TYR A 983 2.62 -4.35 15.29
C TYR A 983 3.37 -5.68 15.08
N GLY A 984 2.68 -6.67 14.48
CA GLY A 984 3.25 -7.95 14.08
C GLY A 984 2.72 -9.17 14.84
N THR A 985 3.34 -10.33 14.58
CA THR A 985 2.97 -11.61 15.20
C THR A 985 3.32 -11.65 16.68
N VAL A 986 2.43 -12.19 17.52
CA VAL A 986 2.72 -12.52 18.92
C VAL A 986 3.24 -13.96 18.99
N GLY A 987 4.57 -14.11 18.92
CA GLY A 987 5.26 -15.40 18.89
C GLY A 987 5.73 -15.87 20.26
N ALA A 988 6.52 -16.94 20.29
CA ALA A 988 6.97 -17.55 21.54
C ALA A 988 8.15 -16.81 22.20
N ARG A 989 8.99 -16.11 21.43
CA ARG A 989 10.22 -15.49 21.96
C ARG A 989 9.88 -14.39 22.96
N MET A 990 9.14 -13.37 22.50
CA MET A 990 8.68 -12.24 23.30
C MET A 990 7.86 -12.71 24.49
N ARG A 991 6.93 -13.67 24.30
CA ARG A 991 6.10 -14.21 25.39
C ARG A 991 6.93 -14.87 26.50
N GLN A 992 7.98 -15.60 26.14
CA GLN A 992 8.85 -16.28 27.10
C GLN A 992 9.84 -15.32 27.76
N ARG A 993 10.39 -14.34 27.03
CA ARG A 993 11.24 -13.28 27.62
C ARG A 993 10.44 -12.41 28.61
N LEU A 994 9.24 -11.94 28.24
CA LEU A 994 8.35 -11.19 29.14
C LEU A 994 8.09 -11.93 30.46
N ALA A 995 7.90 -13.26 30.41
CA ALA A 995 7.65 -14.09 31.59
C ALA A 995 8.88 -14.35 32.49
N GLN A 996 10.08 -13.88 32.10
CA GLN A 996 11.26 -13.84 32.98
C GLN A 996 11.30 -12.53 33.80
N TYR A 997 10.86 -11.41 33.22
CA TYR A 997 10.91 -10.08 33.84
C TYR A 997 9.63 -9.67 34.56
N ILE A 998 8.48 -10.22 34.15
CA ILE A 998 7.15 -9.88 34.64
C ILE A 998 6.48 -11.15 35.14
N GLN A 999 6.00 -11.13 36.38
CA GLN A 999 5.23 -12.25 36.93
C GLN A 999 3.85 -12.30 36.25
N ASN A 1000 3.49 -13.48 35.70
CA ASN A 1000 2.20 -13.74 35.03
C ASN A 1000 1.79 -12.70 33.95
N PRO A 1001 2.64 -12.38 32.95
CA PRO A 1001 2.37 -11.28 32.01
C PRO A 1001 1.06 -11.51 31.25
N GLN A 1002 0.18 -10.51 31.28
CA GLN A 1002 -1.06 -10.46 30.51
C GLN A 1002 -0.80 -9.67 29.23
N ILE A 1003 -0.69 -10.37 28.11
CA ILE A 1003 -0.34 -9.81 26.81
C ILE A 1003 -1.64 -9.43 26.11
N VAL A 1004 -1.91 -8.13 26.01
CA VAL A 1004 -3.19 -7.60 25.55
C VAL A 1004 -3.21 -7.48 24.02
N ASN A 1005 -4.30 -7.95 23.43
CA ASN A 1005 -4.63 -7.82 22.01
C ASN A 1005 -6.15 -7.63 21.85
N TRP A 1006 -6.63 -7.23 20.69
CA TRP A 1006 -8.03 -6.83 20.48
C TRP A 1006 -8.95 -7.98 20.01
N SER A 1007 -10.23 -7.88 20.39
CA SER A 1007 -11.36 -8.58 19.76
C SER A 1007 -12.27 -7.63 18.94
N VAL A 1008 -12.06 -6.33 19.06
CA VAL A 1008 -12.70 -5.28 18.25
C VAL A 1008 -11.61 -4.42 17.65
N ASP A 1009 -11.47 -4.45 16.33
CA ASP A 1009 -10.57 -3.56 15.59
C ASP A 1009 -11.36 -2.33 15.14
N ALA A 1010 -10.75 -1.14 15.24
CA ALA A 1010 -11.27 0.06 14.60
C ALA A 1010 -10.78 0.20 13.15
N GLU A 1011 -9.81 -0.62 12.72
CA GLU A 1011 -9.13 -0.56 11.43
C GLU A 1011 -8.58 0.86 11.14
N ASP A 1012 -8.18 1.58 12.20
CA ASP A 1012 -7.71 2.97 12.15
C ASP A 1012 -6.44 3.13 11.31
N TRP A 1013 -5.54 2.15 11.39
CA TRP A 1013 -4.36 1.98 10.54
C TRP A 1013 -4.67 1.83 9.03
N ILE A 1014 -5.90 1.46 8.66
CA ILE A 1014 -6.38 1.45 7.26
C ILE A 1014 -7.10 2.76 6.94
N TRP A 1015 -8.07 3.14 7.78
CA TRP A 1015 -9.12 4.08 7.39
C TRP A 1015 -8.92 5.51 7.88
N ALA A 1016 -8.16 5.76 8.95
CA ALA A 1016 -8.18 7.05 9.64
C ALA A 1016 -7.75 8.26 8.79
N ASN A 1017 -6.82 8.04 7.85
CA ASN A 1017 -6.38 9.03 6.86
C ASN A 1017 -6.78 8.63 5.42
N SER A 1018 -7.87 7.87 5.27
CA SER A 1018 -8.46 7.53 3.97
C SER A 1018 -9.54 8.54 3.58
N SER A 1019 -10.02 8.48 2.34
CA SER A 1019 -11.19 9.25 1.87
C SER A 1019 -12.53 8.75 2.42
N THR A 1020 -12.53 7.70 3.25
CA THR A 1020 -13.73 7.10 3.87
C THR A 1020 -13.42 6.74 5.34
N PRO A 1021 -13.05 7.72 6.19
CA PRO A 1021 -12.64 7.44 7.56
C PRO A 1021 -13.76 6.85 8.42
N GLU A 1022 -15.02 7.11 8.07
CA GLU A 1022 -16.22 6.59 8.74
C GLU A 1022 -16.28 5.06 8.76
N LYS A 1023 -15.56 4.35 7.87
CA LYS A 1023 -15.43 2.88 7.92
C LYS A 1023 -14.81 2.35 9.21
N GLN A 1024 -14.11 3.19 9.99
CA GLN A 1024 -13.70 2.84 11.35
C GLN A 1024 -14.91 2.51 12.24
N LEU A 1025 -16.03 3.22 12.05
CA LEU A 1025 -17.29 2.96 12.75
C LEU A 1025 -17.85 1.60 12.33
N ASP A 1026 -17.89 1.29 11.03
CA ASP A 1026 -18.36 0.01 10.52
C ASP A 1026 -17.50 -1.17 10.98
N ALA A 1027 -16.17 -1.02 10.99
CA ALA A 1027 -15.23 -2.01 11.50
C ALA A 1027 -15.44 -2.29 13.00
N PHE A 1028 -15.50 -1.22 13.79
CA PHE A 1028 -15.70 -1.31 15.23
C PHE A 1028 -17.09 -1.90 15.56
N TYR A 1029 -18.17 -1.39 14.96
CA TYR A 1029 -19.54 -1.90 15.15
C TYR A 1029 -19.66 -3.35 14.71
N ARG A 1030 -18.98 -3.77 13.63
CA ARG A 1030 -18.87 -5.18 13.20
C ARG A 1030 -18.18 -6.04 14.26
N GLY A 1031 -17.14 -5.53 14.94
CA GLY A 1031 -16.51 -6.20 16.07
C GLY A 1031 -17.42 -6.34 17.29
N VAL A 1032 -18.08 -5.26 17.71
CA VAL A 1032 -19.03 -5.26 18.85
C VAL A 1032 -20.26 -6.11 18.57
N ALA A 1033 -20.81 -6.08 17.36
CA ALA A 1033 -21.95 -6.92 16.94
C ALA A 1033 -21.57 -8.41 16.86
N ARG A 1034 -20.30 -8.73 16.61
CA ARG A 1034 -19.73 -10.07 16.81
C ARG A 1034 -19.46 -10.39 18.29
N GLY A 1035 -19.89 -9.55 19.23
CA GLY A 1035 -19.79 -9.74 20.68
C GLY A 1035 -18.50 -9.20 21.32
N GLY A 1036 -17.62 -8.56 20.55
CA GLY A 1036 -16.28 -8.17 21.00
C GLY A 1036 -16.27 -7.19 22.17
N ASN A 1037 -15.27 -7.35 23.05
CA ASN A 1037 -15.23 -6.65 24.34
C ASN A 1037 -13.85 -6.14 24.78
N ILE A 1038 -12.80 -6.31 23.96
CA ILE A 1038 -11.57 -5.53 24.09
C ILE A 1038 -11.30 -4.87 22.73
N ALA A 1039 -11.29 -3.54 22.72
CA ALA A 1039 -10.80 -2.74 21.59
C ALA A 1039 -9.39 -2.23 21.88
N VAL A 1040 -8.59 -2.09 20.82
CA VAL A 1040 -7.35 -1.31 20.81
C VAL A 1040 -7.44 -0.27 19.70
N MET A 1041 -6.90 0.93 19.93
CA MET A 1041 -6.95 2.07 19.00
C MET A 1041 -5.91 3.14 19.35
N HIS A 1042 -5.55 3.98 18.38
CA HIS A 1042 -4.45 4.93 18.49
C HIS A 1042 -4.91 6.39 18.37
N TYR A 1043 -4.40 7.30 19.21
CA TYR A 1043 -4.64 8.75 19.06
C TYR A 1043 -3.55 9.45 18.24
N LEU A 1044 -3.26 8.85 17.08
CA LEU A 1044 -2.31 9.35 16.08
C LEU A 1044 -2.96 10.27 15.05
N ASN A 1045 -4.26 10.10 14.80
CA ASN A 1045 -5.02 10.75 13.72
C ASN A 1045 -6.28 11.45 14.28
N PRO A 1046 -6.71 12.59 13.70
CA PRO A 1046 -7.84 13.36 14.24
C PRO A 1046 -9.19 12.63 14.12
N THR A 1047 -9.42 11.86 13.05
CA THR A 1047 -10.69 11.16 12.82
C THR A 1047 -10.95 10.07 13.86
N THR A 1048 -9.94 9.32 14.27
CA THR A 1048 -10.03 8.28 15.30
C THR A 1048 -10.36 8.89 16.68
N VAL A 1049 -9.85 10.10 16.96
CA VAL A 1049 -10.19 10.88 18.16
C VAL A 1049 -11.62 11.43 18.08
N GLU A 1050 -12.03 11.96 16.92
CA GLU A 1050 -13.41 12.43 16.67
C GLU A 1050 -14.47 11.30 16.82
N TYR A 1051 -14.07 10.06 16.53
CA TYR A 1051 -14.94 8.89 16.63
C TYR A 1051 -14.88 8.18 17.99
N LEU A 1052 -13.92 8.49 18.86
CA LEU A 1052 -13.85 7.96 20.25
C LEU A 1052 -15.19 8.09 21.02
N PRO A 1053 -15.90 9.25 21.03
CA PRO A 1053 -17.21 9.35 21.65
C PRO A 1053 -18.26 8.44 20.99
N ARG A 1054 -18.19 8.24 19.67
CA ARG A 1054 -19.13 7.41 18.90
C ARG A 1054 -18.97 5.93 19.27
N PHE A 1055 -17.73 5.44 19.33
CA PHE A 1055 -17.40 4.09 19.80
C PHE A 1055 -17.88 3.85 21.24
N ILE A 1056 -17.57 4.75 22.17
CA ILE A 1056 -17.97 4.65 23.58
C ILE A 1056 -19.50 4.62 23.72
N ARG A 1057 -20.22 5.50 23.00
CA ARG A 1057 -21.69 5.56 23.01
C ARG A 1057 -22.32 4.31 22.42
N HIS A 1058 -21.74 3.73 21.36
CA HIS A 1058 -22.22 2.47 20.79
C HIS A 1058 -22.09 1.31 21.79
N VAL A 1059 -20.94 1.16 22.46
CA VAL A 1059 -20.71 0.13 23.49
C VAL A 1059 -21.70 0.27 24.66
N LYS A 1060 -21.92 1.50 25.14
CA LYS A 1060 -22.94 1.80 26.17
C LYS A 1060 -24.36 1.47 25.68
N GLY A 1061 -24.67 1.79 24.42
CA GLY A 1061 -25.96 1.50 23.78
C GLY A 1061 -26.23 0.00 23.62
N ALA A 1062 -25.18 -0.81 23.44
CA ALA A 1062 -25.24 -2.28 23.48
C ALA A 1062 -25.40 -2.85 24.91
N GLY A 1063 -25.48 -2.01 25.95
CA GLY A 1063 -25.66 -2.43 27.34
C GLY A 1063 -24.39 -2.90 28.04
N LEU A 1064 -23.21 -2.72 27.42
CA LEU A 1064 -21.92 -3.12 27.99
C LEU A 1064 -21.32 -2.01 28.87
N LYS A 1065 -20.75 -2.40 30.01
CA LYS A 1065 -20.07 -1.46 30.92
C LYS A 1065 -18.61 -1.27 30.50
N VAL A 1066 -18.29 -0.07 30.03
CA VAL A 1066 -16.91 0.34 29.74
C VAL A 1066 -16.09 0.42 31.03
N MET A 1067 -14.89 -0.17 31.05
CA MET A 1067 -13.97 -0.18 32.19
C MET A 1067 -12.50 -0.38 31.74
N ARG A 1068 -11.57 -0.31 32.70
CA ARG A 1068 -10.15 -0.63 32.49
C ARG A 1068 -9.95 -2.12 32.21
N ILE A 1069 -8.83 -2.46 31.58
CA ILE A 1069 -8.48 -3.84 31.21
C ILE A 1069 -8.28 -4.73 32.45
N ASP A 1070 -7.62 -4.24 33.51
CA ASP A 1070 -7.50 -4.97 34.79
C ASP A 1070 -8.86 -5.32 35.41
N GLN A 1071 -9.79 -4.36 35.42
CA GLN A 1071 -11.16 -4.55 35.90
C GLN A 1071 -11.97 -5.54 35.03
N CYS A 1072 -11.77 -5.49 33.71
CA CYS A 1072 -12.34 -6.39 32.69
C CYS A 1072 -11.80 -7.84 32.80
N LEU A 1073 -10.58 -8.01 33.31
CA LEU A 1073 -9.90 -9.30 33.50
C LEU A 1073 -9.96 -9.83 34.94
N GLU A 1074 -10.72 -9.15 35.79
CA GLU A 1074 -11.01 -9.50 37.19
C GLU A 1074 -9.75 -9.62 38.06
N ASP A 1075 -8.81 -8.72 37.82
CA ASP A 1075 -7.59 -8.58 38.61
C ASP A 1075 -7.93 -8.23 40.08
N PRO A 1076 -7.48 -9.02 41.09
CA PRO A 1076 -7.75 -8.75 42.50
C PRO A 1076 -7.05 -7.48 43.02
N THR A 1077 -6.09 -6.91 42.27
CA THR A 1077 -5.45 -5.63 42.57
C THR A 1077 -6.16 -4.43 41.92
N SER A 1078 -7.13 -4.66 41.02
CA SER A 1078 -7.83 -3.58 40.33
C SER A 1078 -8.69 -2.72 41.28
N PRO A 1079 -8.82 -1.40 41.02
CA PRO A 1079 -9.70 -0.54 41.81
C PRO A 1079 -11.16 -1.02 41.76
N PRO A 1080 -11.96 -0.82 42.83
CA PRO A 1080 -13.38 -1.12 42.81
C PRO A 1080 -14.10 -0.48 41.61
N LEU A 1081 -15.12 -1.17 41.09
CA LEU A 1081 -15.98 -0.61 40.05
C LEU A 1081 -16.80 0.55 40.63
N LEU A 1082 -16.75 1.70 39.94
CA LEU A 1082 -17.65 2.85 40.14
C LEU A 1082 -19.07 2.51 39.68
#